data_AF-A0AAE0ZGP4-F1
#
_entry.id   AF-A0AAE0ZGP4-F1
#
_cell.length_a   1.000
_cell.length_b   1.000
_cell.length_c   1.000
_cell.angle_alpha   90.00
_cell.angle_beta   90.00
_cell.angle_gamma   90.00
#
_symmetry.space_group_name_H-M   'P 1'
#
loop_
_entity.id
_entity.type
_entity.pdbx_description
1 polymer ?
#
loop_
_entity_poly.entity_id
_entity_poly.type
_entity_poly.pdbx_seq_one_letter_code
_entity_poly.pdbx_strand_id
1 'polypeptide(L)'
;MATGRLGNSRKISRRVITSYRPAENVCDEKRTNSKSSSENETKQWKYQIAISVSLVTFAVYVRTLHPSLPGGDSGELVVAAHDFGVSHPPGYPLFTLLSMCVLHVIPVGSPIWKINILSATFGAIASGIIYIIIYRLCSNHGAGLVGSFMFSLSPLVWTWSGCAEVFSLNNFLLAALLLTAVEFDIGKAKNRIKLSYVGSFLCGLCLSNQHTSVLYIVFLVPWVMLRLWKLELLSLDSVLKVTVAFMLGLIPYLYLPISSIANVARWTWGDQSSLNGFITHLLRQEYGTWDLLKDHSGQGFIHGMQSYLTHIAADLSVLVSSFAALSMWITAQRYKTSGSSVLVIFTAMVIGYNAFFCWRANLDMSNPLFLKVVERFWIQSDLVVVVLASVSFADVYRLFSERFNLKGYSFHYFLMMPLLALQLHRSLTLCNNSNNTVVRDFALQSLAVFPNNSIILTKGDLPSNSYRYFHFCEGVRPDLTIFDQEILTYRWSLPMTRKFYPGIHFPGNFLHMKKGVVSNGQKSFTFLDLIDANYNRSGFWFIRGKKGLKFIHRVRPIFACIGVQEYESSWKKSYDLWPYSVCWKIIKKGESLDIDQWEKKTEHLAEHWHYAPNSFESGSWESVANDEMWRAKSATAMFYLDVALKLPENSTEYFELLLHSYQLLSRAMKQASRVSPTNSSDDVPSYWHRNFAIVCERLIRRSSTDQYKKNYSNSSASLPDQITLVRLTNHHFKQFLRLEPFDPDYKNIKEAINTLQGYLDNKDKKK
;
A
#
# COMPACT_ATOMS: atom_id res chain seq x y z
N MET A 1 -21.43 -37.36 -53.91
CA MET A 1 -21.71 -37.25 -52.46
C MET A 1 -20.48 -37.64 -51.68
N ALA A 2 -20.23 -36.90 -50.61
CA ALA A 2 -18.91 -36.70 -50.00
C ALA A 2 -18.47 -37.80 -49.03
N THR A 3 -17.19 -38.19 -49.11
CA THR A 3 -16.44 -38.79 -47.99
C THR A 3 -15.03 -38.21 -47.97
N GLY A 4 -14.87 -37.05 -47.35
CA GLY A 4 -13.56 -36.44 -47.15
C GLY A 4 -13.62 -35.34 -46.10
N ARG A 5 -13.17 -35.63 -44.88
CA ARG A 5 -12.57 -34.72 -43.87
C ARG A 5 -12.69 -35.30 -42.46
N LEU A 6 -11.72 -36.11 -42.03
CA LEU A 6 -11.44 -36.35 -40.60
C LEU A 6 -9.93 -36.43 -40.25
N GLY A 7 -9.04 -36.19 -41.22
CA GLY A 7 -7.58 -36.37 -41.04
C GLY A 7 -6.77 -35.15 -40.54
N ASN A 8 -7.34 -33.94 -40.50
CA ASN A 8 -6.53 -32.72 -40.27
C ASN A 8 -6.37 -32.31 -38.79
N SER A 9 -7.35 -32.60 -37.91
CA SER A 9 -7.28 -32.17 -36.51
C SER A 9 -6.17 -32.89 -35.70
N ARG A 10 -5.98 -34.20 -35.92
CA ARG A 10 -4.92 -34.99 -35.26
C ARG A 10 -3.50 -34.65 -35.73
N LYS A 11 -3.32 -34.16 -36.98
CA LYS A 11 -2.01 -33.73 -37.50
C LYS A 11 -1.59 -32.36 -36.97
N ILE A 12 -2.54 -31.44 -36.78
CA ILE A 12 -2.26 -30.10 -36.21
C ILE A 12 -1.90 -30.22 -34.73
N SER A 13 -2.65 -31.02 -33.96
CA SER A 13 -2.30 -31.36 -32.57
C SER A 13 -0.88 -31.93 -32.50
N ARG A 14 -0.53 -32.99 -33.26
CA ARG A 14 0.83 -33.56 -33.27
C ARG A 14 1.94 -32.55 -33.62
N ARG A 15 1.72 -31.58 -34.52
CA ARG A 15 2.74 -30.57 -34.87
C ARG A 15 2.95 -29.49 -33.80
N VAL A 16 1.90 -29.11 -33.07
CA VAL A 16 1.99 -28.18 -31.91
C VAL A 16 2.84 -28.79 -30.79
N ILE A 17 2.86 -30.12 -30.69
CA ILE A 17 3.38 -30.88 -29.54
C ILE A 17 4.85 -31.32 -29.69
N THR A 18 5.35 -31.54 -30.91
CA THR A 18 6.61 -32.29 -31.17
C THR A 18 7.94 -31.55 -30.98
N SER A 19 8.02 -30.44 -30.24
CA SER A 19 9.20 -29.56 -30.39
C SER A 19 9.67 -28.80 -29.15
N TYR A 20 9.42 -29.29 -27.94
CA TYR A 20 10.36 -28.97 -26.88
C TYR A 20 11.68 -29.68 -27.22
N ARG A 21 12.60 -28.98 -27.88
CA ARG A 21 14.01 -29.36 -27.89
C ARG A 21 14.70 -28.40 -26.93
N PRO A 22 15.07 -28.84 -25.71
CA PRO A 22 16.03 -28.07 -24.94
C PRO A 22 17.28 -27.93 -25.80
N ALA A 23 17.93 -26.76 -25.75
CA ALA A 23 18.94 -26.30 -26.68
C ALA A 23 20.23 -27.16 -26.81
N GLU A 24 20.27 -28.40 -26.31
CA GLU A 24 21.46 -29.25 -26.29
C GLU A 24 21.29 -30.67 -26.88
N ASN A 25 20.12 -31.07 -27.40
CA ASN A 25 19.97 -32.43 -28.00
C ASN A 25 20.34 -32.50 -29.50
N VAL A 26 21.34 -31.73 -29.95
CA VAL A 26 21.97 -31.91 -31.28
C VAL A 26 23.42 -32.31 -31.06
N CYS A 27 23.65 -33.59 -30.76
CA CYS A 27 24.97 -34.20 -30.81
C CYS A 27 24.82 -35.54 -31.52
N ASP A 28 24.76 -35.50 -32.85
CA ASP A 28 25.29 -36.58 -33.68
C ASP A 28 26.68 -36.13 -34.14
N GLU A 29 27.66 -36.98 -33.88
CA GLU A 29 29.07 -36.80 -34.20
C GLU A 29 29.30 -36.55 -35.70
N LYS A 30 30.35 -35.75 -35.97
CA LYS A 30 31.00 -35.45 -37.27
C LYS A 30 30.55 -34.16 -37.99
N ARG A 31 31.05 -33.01 -37.51
CA ARG A 31 31.73 -31.97 -38.32
C ARG A 31 32.24 -30.84 -37.41
N THR A 32 33.54 -30.81 -37.15
CA THR A 32 34.23 -29.86 -36.28
C THR A 32 34.72 -28.62 -37.03
N ASN A 33 34.71 -27.49 -36.31
CA ASN A 33 35.39 -26.19 -36.53
C ASN A 33 34.58 -24.92 -36.87
N SER A 34 33.34 -24.98 -37.40
CA SER A 34 32.53 -23.75 -37.60
C SER A 34 31.41 -23.52 -36.59
N LYS A 35 30.88 -24.56 -35.93
CA LYS A 35 29.77 -24.45 -34.96
C LYS A 35 30.14 -23.86 -33.60
N SER A 36 31.40 -23.95 -33.16
CA SER A 36 31.81 -23.47 -31.83
C SER A 36 31.82 -21.94 -31.72
N SER A 37 32.01 -21.22 -32.83
CA SER A 37 31.95 -19.75 -32.87
C SER A 37 30.51 -19.25 -32.77
N SER A 38 29.58 -19.80 -33.56
CA SER A 38 28.16 -19.39 -33.55
C SER A 38 27.42 -19.75 -32.26
N GLU A 39 27.78 -20.87 -31.61
CA GLU A 39 27.22 -21.26 -30.31
C GLU A 39 27.73 -20.40 -29.16
N ASN A 40 28.98 -19.94 -29.22
CA ASN A 40 29.52 -18.99 -28.25
C ASN A 40 28.93 -17.58 -28.44
N GLU A 41 28.77 -17.14 -29.69
CA GLU A 41 28.11 -15.85 -29.99
C GLU A 41 26.68 -15.83 -29.47
N THR A 42 25.85 -16.82 -29.82
CA THR A 42 24.46 -16.91 -29.32
C THR A 42 24.36 -17.03 -27.79
N LYS A 43 25.31 -17.69 -27.13
CA LYS A 43 25.42 -17.69 -25.66
C LYS A 43 25.73 -16.32 -25.07
N GLN A 44 26.47 -15.46 -25.78
CA GLN A 44 26.86 -14.13 -25.30
C GLN A 44 25.71 -13.11 -25.44
N TRP A 45 24.98 -13.15 -26.57
CA TRP A 45 23.88 -12.21 -26.84
C TRP A 45 22.76 -12.28 -25.80
N LYS A 46 22.40 -13.47 -25.30
CA LYS A 46 21.30 -13.59 -24.33
C LYS A 46 21.58 -12.81 -23.04
N TYR A 47 22.80 -12.85 -22.51
CA TYR A 47 23.12 -12.13 -21.27
C TYR A 47 23.19 -10.63 -21.50
N GLN A 48 23.70 -10.18 -22.65
CA GLN A 48 23.68 -8.77 -23.04
C GLN A 48 22.24 -8.25 -23.16
N ILE A 49 21.34 -9.00 -23.81
CA ILE A 49 19.92 -8.62 -23.92
C ILE A 49 19.27 -8.58 -22.53
N ALA A 50 19.55 -9.55 -21.66
CA ALA A 50 19.02 -9.55 -20.29
C ALA A 50 19.45 -8.30 -19.51
N ILE A 51 20.74 -7.91 -19.62
CA ILE A 51 21.27 -6.69 -19.02
C ILE A 51 20.58 -5.46 -19.62
N SER A 52 20.40 -5.40 -20.94
CA SER A 52 19.70 -4.29 -21.60
C SER A 52 18.24 -4.18 -21.15
N VAL A 53 17.52 -5.30 -21.01
CA VAL A 53 16.15 -5.33 -20.47
C VAL A 53 16.15 -4.74 -19.06
N SER A 54 17.04 -5.20 -18.18
CA SER A 54 17.17 -4.66 -16.83
C SER A 54 17.49 -3.17 -16.81
N LEU A 55 18.44 -2.70 -17.63
CA LEU A 55 18.81 -1.28 -17.68
C LEU A 55 17.67 -0.39 -18.20
N VAL A 56 16.94 -0.83 -19.22
CA VAL A 56 15.77 -0.11 -19.74
C VAL A 56 14.66 -0.05 -18.69
N THR A 57 14.31 -1.19 -18.07
CA THR A 57 13.33 -1.24 -16.98
C THR A 57 13.75 -0.34 -15.81
N PHE A 58 15.03 -0.38 -15.42
CA PHE A 58 15.57 0.46 -14.34
C PHE A 58 15.44 1.96 -14.67
N ALA A 59 15.81 2.37 -15.88
CA ALA A 59 15.69 3.77 -16.30
C ALA A 59 14.23 4.25 -16.28
N VAL A 60 13.30 3.39 -16.69
CA VAL A 60 11.86 3.67 -16.66
C VAL A 60 11.36 3.82 -15.22
N TYR A 61 11.69 2.88 -14.33
CA TYR A 61 11.30 2.95 -12.92
C TYR A 61 11.92 4.16 -12.21
N VAL A 62 13.21 4.43 -12.40
CA VAL A 62 13.87 5.59 -11.77
C VAL A 62 13.32 6.92 -12.27
N ARG A 63 12.90 7.00 -13.53
CA ARG A 63 12.28 8.22 -14.06
C ARG A 63 10.86 8.46 -13.52
N THR A 64 10.22 7.45 -12.96
CA THR A 64 8.81 7.48 -12.53
C THR A 64 8.60 7.20 -11.04
N LEU A 65 9.65 6.87 -10.29
CA LEU A 65 9.57 6.57 -8.86
C LEU A 65 9.09 7.77 -8.03
N HIS A 66 8.60 7.49 -6.82
CA HIS A 66 8.21 8.55 -5.90
C HIS A 66 9.43 9.37 -5.46
N PRO A 67 9.39 10.71 -5.56
CA PRO A 67 10.48 11.57 -5.08
C PRO A 67 10.56 11.59 -3.54
N SER A 68 9.50 11.17 -2.85
CA SER A 68 9.41 11.12 -1.39
C SER A 68 8.56 9.93 -0.93
N LEU A 69 7.96 10.02 0.26
CA LEU A 69 7.17 8.95 0.86
C LEU A 69 5.89 8.65 0.07
N PRO A 70 5.68 7.41 -0.41
CA PRO A 70 4.47 6.99 -1.15
C PRO A 70 3.26 6.71 -0.25
N GLY A 71 3.46 6.51 1.06
CA GLY A 71 2.41 6.09 2.01
C GLY A 71 2.51 4.61 2.41
N GLY A 72 1.53 4.12 3.17
CA GLY A 72 1.46 2.72 3.60
C GLY A 72 2.62 2.27 4.47
N ASP A 73 3.11 1.06 4.20
CA ASP A 73 4.14 0.38 4.99
C ASP A 73 5.54 0.94 4.75
N SER A 74 5.74 1.62 3.61
CA SER A 74 7.02 2.21 3.21
C SER A 74 7.65 3.07 4.32
N GLY A 75 6.85 3.87 5.04
CA GLY A 75 7.36 4.72 6.13
C GLY A 75 7.89 3.90 7.30
N GLU A 76 7.21 2.81 7.65
CA GLU A 76 7.64 1.90 8.70
C GLU A 76 8.89 1.12 8.30
N LEU A 77 8.91 0.54 7.10
CA LEU A 77 10.02 -0.25 6.57
C LEU A 77 11.32 0.56 6.56
N VAL A 78 11.24 1.83 6.13
CA VAL A 78 12.41 2.72 6.11
C VAL A 78 12.85 3.13 7.51
N VAL A 79 11.92 3.43 8.43
CA VAL A 79 12.28 3.75 9.82
C VAL A 79 12.95 2.55 10.50
N ALA A 80 12.41 1.34 10.33
CA ALA A 80 12.98 0.12 10.87
C ALA A 80 14.42 -0.11 10.35
N ALA A 81 14.65 0.08 9.05
CA ALA A 81 15.99 0.01 8.47
C ALA A 81 16.91 1.14 8.97
N HIS A 82 16.42 2.36 9.12
CA HIS A 82 17.21 3.51 9.56
C HIS A 82 17.69 3.39 11.01
N ASP A 83 16.81 2.94 11.91
CA ASP A 83 17.05 2.92 13.35
C ASP A 83 17.52 1.57 13.91
N PHE A 84 17.76 0.57 13.06
CA PHE A 84 18.06 -0.80 13.48
C PHE A 84 16.91 -1.48 14.24
N GLY A 85 15.67 -1.26 13.80
CA GLY A 85 14.43 -1.80 14.37
C GLY A 85 13.77 -2.89 13.51
N VAL A 86 12.74 -3.52 14.04
CA VAL A 86 11.98 -4.57 13.34
C VAL A 86 10.64 -4.02 12.83
N SER A 87 10.33 -4.28 11.55
CA SER A 87 9.04 -3.93 10.94
C SER A 87 7.93 -4.89 11.35
N HIS A 88 6.69 -4.60 10.98
CA HIS A 88 5.56 -5.50 11.19
C HIS A 88 5.83 -6.97 10.74
N PRO A 89 5.19 -7.96 11.39
CA PRO A 89 5.39 -9.38 11.11
C PRO A 89 5.25 -9.79 9.63
N PRO A 90 6.21 -10.56 9.06
CA PRO A 90 7.26 -11.32 9.74
C PRO A 90 8.60 -10.57 9.89
N GLY A 91 8.61 -9.25 9.73
CA GLY A 91 9.78 -8.38 9.96
C GLY A 91 10.68 -8.16 8.74
N TYR A 92 10.44 -8.90 7.64
CA TYR A 92 11.14 -8.76 6.34
C TYR A 92 12.67 -8.64 6.46
N PRO A 93 13.35 -9.49 7.27
CA PRO A 93 14.72 -9.25 7.69
C PRO A 93 15.72 -9.08 6.54
N LEU A 94 15.54 -9.83 5.43
CA LEU A 94 16.42 -9.67 4.28
C LEU A 94 16.28 -8.28 3.63
N PHE A 95 15.06 -7.80 3.43
CA PHE A 95 14.80 -6.46 2.89
C PHE A 95 15.34 -5.36 3.81
N THR A 96 15.11 -5.51 5.12
CA THR A 96 15.55 -4.56 6.13
C THR A 96 17.08 -4.43 6.17
N LEU A 97 17.81 -5.56 6.18
CA LEU A 97 19.28 -5.57 6.15
C LEU A 97 19.84 -4.97 4.85
N LEU A 98 19.24 -5.27 3.70
CA LEU A 98 19.66 -4.67 2.42
C LEU A 98 19.39 -3.17 2.38
N SER A 99 18.25 -2.73 2.93
CA SER A 99 17.91 -1.32 3.07
C SER A 99 18.91 -0.59 3.97
N MET A 100 19.29 -1.18 5.11
CA MET A 100 20.36 -0.65 5.97
C MET A 100 21.66 -0.44 5.21
N CYS A 101 22.11 -1.46 4.47
CA CYS A 101 23.33 -1.34 3.66
C CYS A 101 23.24 -0.18 2.67
N VAL A 102 22.11 -0.05 1.96
CA VAL A 102 21.89 1.03 0.99
C VAL A 102 21.89 2.41 1.65
N LEU A 103 21.28 2.56 2.82
CA LEU A 103 21.26 3.82 3.57
C LEU A 103 22.69 4.31 3.92
N HIS A 104 23.61 3.39 4.19
CA HIS A 104 25.01 3.69 4.50
C HIS A 104 25.89 3.88 3.26
N VAL A 105 25.68 3.09 2.20
CA VAL A 105 26.52 3.10 0.99
C VAL A 105 26.23 4.28 0.08
N ILE A 106 24.96 4.70 -0.05
CA ILE A 106 24.58 5.83 -0.90
C ILE A 106 24.60 7.12 -0.06
N PRO A 107 25.52 8.07 -0.30
CA PRO A 107 25.67 9.24 0.57
C PRO A 107 24.65 10.36 0.29
N VAL A 108 23.94 10.30 -0.85
CA VAL A 108 23.06 11.37 -1.33
C VAL A 108 21.59 10.95 -1.36
N GLY A 109 20.69 11.94 -1.25
CA GLY A 109 19.24 11.73 -1.27
C GLY A 109 18.65 11.43 0.10
N SER A 110 17.32 11.52 0.22
CA SER A 110 16.59 11.17 1.44
C SER A 110 16.61 9.65 1.67
N PRO A 111 16.45 9.18 2.93
CA PRO A 111 16.40 7.75 3.23
C PRO A 111 15.37 6.98 2.39
N ILE A 112 14.16 7.53 2.21
CA ILE A 112 13.11 6.90 1.40
C ILE A 112 13.50 6.79 -0.07
N TRP A 113 14.11 7.83 -0.65
CA TRP A 113 14.50 7.83 -2.05
C TRP A 113 15.55 6.76 -2.36
N LYS A 114 16.53 6.57 -1.46
CA LYS A 114 17.54 5.51 -1.58
C LYS A 114 16.91 4.12 -1.63
N ILE A 115 15.87 3.89 -0.83
CA ILE A 115 15.18 2.59 -0.76
C ILE A 115 14.19 2.42 -1.93
N ASN A 116 13.56 3.51 -2.42
CA ASN A 116 12.80 3.47 -3.67
C ASN A 116 13.69 2.99 -4.84
N ILE A 117 14.94 3.47 -4.92
CA ILE A 117 15.91 3.00 -5.92
C ILE A 117 16.24 1.52 -5.72
N LEU A 118 16.44 1.07 -4.48
CA LEU A 118 16.70 -0.34 -4.19
C LEU A 118 15.58 -1.24 -4.73
N SER A 119 14.32 -0.88 -4.50
CA SER A 119 13.17 -1.60 -5.05
C SER A 119 13.13 -1.56 -6.58
N ALA A 120 13.41 -0.41 -7.20
CA ALA A 120 13.52 -0.28 -8.65
C ALA A 120 14.62 -1.17 -9.24
N THR A 121 15.77 -1.27 -8.56
CA THR A 121 16.87 -2.17 -8.95
C THR A 121 16.44 -3.62 -8.92
N PHE A 122 15.80 -4.10 -7.85
CA PHE A 122 15.34 -5.49 -7.79
C PHE A 122 14.28 -5.81 -8.84
N GLY A 123 13.31 -4.90 -9.06
CA GLY A 123 12.30 -5.07 -10.11
C GLY A 123 12.93 -5.14 -11.51
N ALA A 124 13.93 -4.31 -11.77
CA ALA A 124 14.68 -4.32 -13.03
C ALA A 124 15.55 -5.58 -13.21
N ILE A 125 16.21 -6.08 -12.17
CA ILE A 125 16.97 -7.33 -12.29
C ILE A 125 16.01 -8.51 -12.51
N ALA A 126 14.85 -8.52 -11.84
CA ALA A 126 13.82 -9.54 -12.05
C ALA A 126 13.37 -9.61 -13.51
N SER A 127 13.18 -8.48 -14.19
CA SER A 127 12.79 -8.45 -15.62
C SER A 127 13.82 -9.12 -16.52
N GLY A 128 15.12 -8.85 -16.30
CA GLY A 128 16.21 -9.51 -17.02
C GLY A 128 16.27 -11.01 -16.76
N ILE A 129 16.03 -11.46 -15.53
CA ILE A 129 15.96 -12.90 -15.19
C ILE A 129 14.76 -13.57 -15.88
N ILE A 130 13.60 -12.92 -15.89
CA ILE A 130 12.39 -13.42 -16.58
C ILE A 130 12.64 -13.57 -18.08
N TYR A 131 13.33 -12.61 -18.70
CA TYR A 131 13.79 -12.73 -20.08
C TYR A 131 14.63 -14.01 -20.27
N ILE A 132 15.59 -14.29 -19.38
CA ILE A 132 16.42 -15.50 -19.45
C ILE A 132 15.56 -16.75 -19.31
N ILE A 133 14.63 -16.80 -18.35
CA ILE A 133 13.72 -17.94 -18.15
C ILE A 133 12.98 -18.26 -19.45
N ILE A 134 12.34 -17.26 -20.04
CA ILE A 134 11.53 -17.44 -21.26
C ILE A 134 12.43 -17.86 -22.43
N TYR A 135 13.59 -17.21 -22.60
CA TYR A 135 14.55 -17.60 -23.63
C TYR A 135 15.01 -19.05 -23.46
N ARG A 136 15.26 -19.53 -22.24
CA ARG A 136 15.68 -20.92 -21.99
C ARG A 136 14.56 -21.93 -22.27
N LEU A 137 13.31 -21.55 -22.04
CA LEU A 137 12.14 -22.40 -22.31
C LEU A 137 11.78 -22.47 -23.81
N CYS A 138 12.00 -21.38 -24.56
CA CYS A 138 11.49 -21.24 -25.93
C CYS A 138 12.58 -21.15 -27.00
N SER A 139 13.84 -20.87 -26.63
CA SER A 139 14.93 -20.50 -27.53
C SER A 139 14.58 -19.35 -28.48
N ASN A 140 13.79 -18.39 -27.99
CA ASN A 140 13.27 -17.27 -28.78
C ASN A 140 13.46 -15.93 -28.05
N HIS A 141 14.26 -15.03 -28.64
CA HIS A 141 14.53 -13.71 -28.08
C HIS A 141 13.30 -12.81 -28.06
N GLY A 142 12.46 -12.84 -29.09
CA GLY A 142 11.25 -12.02 -29.18
C GLY A 142 10.25 -12.37 -28.10
N ALA A 143 10.00 -13.66 -27.87
CA ALA A 143 9.14 -14.12 -26.76
C ALA A 143 9.71 -13.69 -25.39
N GLY A 144 11.03 -13.80 -25.21
CA GLY A 144 11.71 -13.34 -23.99
C GLY A 144 11.53 -11.83 -23.75
N LEU A 145 11.77 -11.01 -24.77
CA LEU A 145 11.63 -9.56 -24.69
C LEU A 145 10.19 -9.18 -24.35
N VAL A 146 9.21 -9.72 -25.09
CA VAL A 146 7.79 -9.44 -24.86
C VAL A 146 7.37 -9.84 -23.46
N GLY A 147 7.64 -11.08 -23.04
CA GLY A 147 7.24 -11.52 -21.71
C GLY A 147 7.89 -10.71 -20.59
N SER A 148 9.19 -10.44 -20.69
CA SER A 148 9.88 -9.62 -19.68
C SER A 148 9.31 -8.21 -19.55
N PHE A 149 9.01 -7.54 -20.67
CA PHE A 149 8.41 -6.21 -20.65
C PHE A 149 6.93 -6.23 -20.30
N MET A 150 6.16 -7.26 -20.66
CA MET A 150 4.76 -7.40 -20.22
C MET A 150 4.65 -7.54 -18.70
N PHE A 151 5.58 -8.26 -18.09
CA PHE A 151 5.67 -8.31 -16.64
C PHE A 151 6.16 -6.97 -16.06
N SER A 152 7.31 -6.45 -16.50
CA SER A 152 7.88 -5.27 -15.87
C SER A 152 7.09 -3.98 -16.10
N LEU A 153 6.39 -3.87 -17.22
CA LEU A 153 5.54 -2.72 -17.54
C LEU A 153 4.09 -2.94 -17.10
N SER A 154 3.77 -4.00 -16.35
CA SER A 154 2.44 -4.14 -15.75
C SER A 154 2.23 -3.05 -14.69
N PRO A 155 1.07 -2.37 -14.64
CA PRO A 155 0.81 -1.32 -13.65
C PRO A 155 1.08 -1.77 -12.22
N LEU A 156 0.66 -2.99 -11.88
CA LEU A 156 0.90 -3.55 -10.54
C LEU A 156 2.40 -3.72 -10.24
N VAL A 157 3.16 -4.38 -11.12
CA VAL A 157 4.60 -4.62 -10.92
C VAL A 157 5.38 -3.31 -10.89
N TRP A 158 5.02 -2.36 -11.76
CA TRP A 158 5.66 -1.06 -11.86
C TRP A 158 5.44 -0.26 -10.58
N THR A 159 4.19 -0.16 -10.11
CA THR A 159 3.84 0.59 -8.89
C THR A 159 4.70 0.15 -7.71
N TRP A 160 4.78 -1.16 -7.46
CA TRP A 160 5.55 -1.71 -6.33
C TRP A 160 7.07 -1.74 -6.55
N SER A 161 7.54 -1.49 -7.78
CA SER A 161 8.95 -1.27 -8.07
C SER A 161 9.38 0.20 -8.01
N GLY A 162 8.42 1.13 -8.00
CA GLY A 162 8.66 2.56 -7.88
C GLY A 162 8.66 3.09 -6.43
N CYS A 163 8.45 2.22 -5.44
CA CYS A 163 8.33 2.57 -4.02
C CYS A 163 9.10 1.60 -3.10
N ALA A 164 9.42 2.06 -1.89
CA ALA A 164 10.18 1.36 -0.85
C ALA A 164 9.39 0.22 -0.20
N GLU A 165 9.20 -0.84 -0.97
CA GLU A 165 8.37 -1.99 -0.61
C GLU A 165 9.08 -3.31 -0.90
N VAL A 166 8.63 -4.36 -0.19
CA VAL A 166 9.26 -5.69 -0.14
C VAL A 166 9.01 -6.56 -1.39
N PHE A 167 8.06 -6.16 -2.24
CA PHE A 167 7.57 -6.97 -3.35
C PHE A 167 8.59 -7.10 -4.48
N SER A 168 9.36 -6.05 -4.80
CA SER A 168 10.35 -6.12 -5.89
C SER A 168 11.52 -7.04 -5.56
N LEU A 169 11.96 -7.04 -4.30
CA LEU A 169 12.95 -8.03 -3.82
C LEU A 169 12.36 -9.45 -3.92
N ASN A 170 11.08 -9.63 -3.59
CA ASN A 170 10.42 -10.92 -3.73
C ASN A 170 10.35 -11.38 -5.19
N ASN A 171 10.06 -10.47 -6.13
CA ASN A 171 10.04 -10.76 -7.56
C ASN A 171 11.41 -11.21 -8.06
N PHE A 172 12.48 -10.54 -7.63
CA PHE A 172 13.85 -10.94 -7.94
C PHE A 172 14.15 -12.36 -7.42
N LEU A 173 13.86 -12.64 -6.15
CA LEU A 173 14.15 -13.93 -5.53
C LEU A 173 13.33 -15.06 -6.17
N LEU A 174 12.04 -14.83 -6.44
CA LEU A 174 11.19 -15.80 -7.11
C LEU A 174 11.63 -16.04 -8.56
N ALA A 175 11.98 -14.99 -9.31
CA ALA A 175 12.54 -15.14 -10.66
C ALA A 175 13.85 -15.96 -10.62
N ALA A 176 14.75 -15.68 -9.68
CA ALA A 176 15.99 -16.45 -9.53
C ALA A 176 15.72 -17.93 -9.17
N LEU A 177 14.72 -18.19 -8.32
CA LEU A 177 14.30 -19.54 -7.95
C LEU A 177 13.71 -20.29 -9.15
N LEU A 178 12.85 -19.65 -9.94
CA LEU A 178 12.26 -20.23 -11.15
C LEU A 178 13.30 -20.45 -12.24
N LEU A 179 14.27 -19.54 -12.42
CA LEU A 179 15.40 -19.76 -13.33
C LEU A 179 16.22 -20.97 -12.89
N THR A 180 16.49 -21.11 -11.58
CA THR A 180 17.19 -22.27 -11.04
C THR A 180 16.41 -23.57 -11.31
N ALA A 181 15.08 -23.55 -11.21
CA ALA A 181 14.23 -24.68 -11.54
C ALA A 181 14.30 -25.06 -13.04
N VAL A 182 14.29 -24.07 -13.94
CA VAL A 182 14.46 -24.30 -15.38
C VAL A 182 15.83 -24.90 -15.69
N GLU A 183 16.90 -24.33 -15.13
CA GLU A 183 18.25 -24.86 -15.31
C GLU A 183 18.41 -26.25 -14.70
N PHE A 184 17.71 -26.56 -13.61
CA PHE A 184 17.72 -27.89 -12.99
C PHE A 184 17.05 -28.93 -13.91
N ASP A 185 15.92 -28.59 -14.52
CA ASP A 185 15.21 -29.51 -15.41
C ASP A 185 16.03 -29.80 -16.68
N ILE A 186 16.69 -28.78 -17.25
CA ILE A 186 17.50 -28.90 -18.48
C ILE A 186 18.90 -29.47 -18.20
N GLY A 187 19.47 -29.22 -17.01
CA GLY A 187 20.87 -29.51 -16.70
C GLY A 187 21.20 -31.01 -16.59
N LYS A 188 22.49 -31.33 -16.80
CA LYS A 188 23.07 -32.67 -16.57
C LYS A 188 23.12 -33.02 -15.07
N ALA A 189 23.27 -34.30 -14.75
CA ALA A 189 23.24 -34.83 -13.36
C ALA A 189 24.09 -34.03 -12.35
N LYS A 190 25.37 -33.77 -12.66
CA LYS A 190 26.26 -33.00 -11.76
C LYS A 190 25.79 -31.57 -11.54
N ASN A 191 25.25 -30.92 -12.56
CA ASN A 191 24.70 -29.57 -12.46
C ASN A 191 23.40 -29.56 -11.65
N ARG A 192 22.56 -30.60 -11.76
CA ARG A 192 21.31 -30.73 -10.98
C ARG A 192 21.55 -30.68 -9.47
N ILE A 193 22.54 -31.41 -8.98
CA ILE A 193 22.90 -31.39 -7.55
C ILE A 193 23.39 -29.99 -7.12
N LYS A 194 24.25 -29.36 -7.92
CA LYS A 194 24.72 -27.99 -7.61
C LYS A 194 23.55 -27.00 -7.58
N LEU A 195 22.64 -27.09 -8.54
CA LEU A 195 21.46 -26.23 -8.63
C LEU A 195 20.47 -26.50 -7.50
N SER A 196 20.38 -27.74 -6.97
CA SER A 196 19.55 -27.99 -5.78
C SER A 196 20.11 -27.29 -4.53
N TYR A 197 21.43 -27.15 -4.39
CA TYR A 197 22.01 -26.35 -3.29
C TYR A 197 21.69 -24.86 -3.46
N VAL A 198 21.85 -24.32 -4.67
CA VAL A 198 21.53 -22.91 -4.97
C VAL A 198 20.04 -22.64 -4.76
N GLY A 199 19.17 -23.49 -5.30
CA GLY A 199 17.73 -23.36 -5.14
C GLY A 199 17.30 -23.46 -3.67
N SER A 200 17.94 -24.32 -2.90
CA SER A 200 17.67 -24.45 -1.47
C SER A 200 18.09 -23.22 -0.66
N PHE A 201 19.25 -22.63 -0.97
CA PHE A 201 19.65 -21.34 -0.39
C PHE A 201 18.67 -20.22 -0.76
N LEU A 202 18.24 -20.14 -2.03
CA LEU A 202 17.22 -19.18 -2.48
C LEU A 202 15.89 -19.40 -1.78
N CYS A 203 15.45 -20.63 -1.52
CA CYS A 203 14.25 -20.90 -0.72
C CYS A 203 14.35 -20.27 0.68
N GLY A 204 15.49 -20.38 1.35
CA GLY A 204 15.73 -19.73 2.65
C GLY A 204 15.67 -18.20 2.56
N LEU A 205 16.28 -17.62 1.52
CA LEU A 205 16.23 -16.16 1.30
C LEU A 205 14.81 -15.66 0.97
N CYS A 206 14.06 -16.40 0.15
CA CYS A 206 12.66 -16.09 -0.15
C CYS A 206 11.84 -16.02 1.14
N LEU A 207 11.98 -17.03 2.01
CA LEU A 207 11.28 -17.06 3.29
C LEU A 207 11.74 -15.98 4.25
N SER A 208 12.98 -15.49 4.14
CA SER A 208 13.51 -14.35 4.90
C SER A 208 13.06 -12.98 4.37
N ASN A 209 12.38 -12.94 3.22
CA ASN A 209 11.76 -11.74 2.68
C ASN A 209 10.23 -11.82 2.80
N GLN A 210 9.58 -12.78 2.14
CA GLN A 210 8.13 -12.95 2.19
C GLN A 210 7.74 -14.42 2.34
N HIS A 211 6.92 -14.70 3.36
CA HIS A 211 6.42 -16.05 3.66
C HIS A 211 5.57 -16.66 2.54
N THR A 212 4.91 -15.83 1.75
CA THR A 212 4.05 -16.25 0.63
C THR A 212 4.78 -17.09 -0.41
N SER A 213 6.11 -16.95 -0.50
CA SER A 213 6.97 -17.82 -1.32
C SER A 213 6.86 -19.31 -0.95
N VAL A 214 6.43 -19.66 0.27
CA VAL A 214 6.21 -21.06 0.69
C VAL A 214 5.24 -21.79 -0.24
N LEU A 215 4.27 -21.07 -0.80
CA LEU A 215 3.27 -21.61 -1.72
C LEU A 215 3.87 -22.06 -3.06
N TYR A 216 5.05 -21.55 -3.44
CA TYR A 216 5.82 -22.06 -4.58
C TYR A 216 6.77 -23.19 -4.15
N ILE A 217 7.42 -23.01 -3.00
CA ILE A 217 8.42 -23.94 -2.46
C ILE A 217 7.80 -25.33 -2.20
N VAL A 218 6.55 -25.39 -1.74
CA VAL A 218 5.83 -26.65 -1.47
C VAL A 218 5.64 -27.52 -2.71
N PHE A 219 5.62 -26.93 -3.92
CA PHE A 219 5.61 -27.69 -5.18
C PHE A 219 7.02 -28.00 -5.69
N LEU A 220 7.97 -27.07 -5.52
CA LEU A 220 9.35 -27.25 -5.98
C LEU A 220 10.08 -28.36 -5.24
N VAL A 221 10.04 -28.35 -3.90
CA VAL A 221 10.87 -29.22 -3.09
C VAL A 221 10.55 -30.70 -3.36
N PRO A 222 9.28 -31.15 -3.31
CA PRO A 222 8.94 -32.53 -3.66
C PRO A 222 9.33 -32.88 -5.09
N TRP A 223 9.12 -31.97 -6.05
CA TRP A 223 9.50 -32.20 -7.44
C TRP A 223 11.02 -32.42 -7.60
N VAL A 224 11.85 -31.55 -7.02
CA VAL A 224 13.31 -31.68 -7.05
C VAL A 224 13.75 -32.97 -6.37
N MET A 225 13.22 -33.29 -5.18
CA MET A 225 13.56 -34.51 -4.45
C MET A 225 13.19 -35.77 -5.23
N LEU A 226 11.99 -35.84 -5.81
CA LEU A 226 11.56 -36.95 -6.66
C LEU A 226 12.44 -37.11 -7.90
N ARG A 227 12.89 -36.01 -8.50
CA ARG A 227 13.80 -36.05 -9.66
C ARG A 227 15.19 -36.53 -9.26
N LEU A 228 15.75 -36.03 -8.15
CA LEU A 228 17.05 -36.49 -7.65
C LEU A 228 17.00 -37.97 -7.25
N TRP A 229 15.92 -38.42 -6.62
CA TRP A 229 15.72 -39.83 -6.26
C TRP A 229 15.66 -40.73 -7.49
N LYS A 230 14.84 -40.38 -8.50
CA LYS A 230 14.74 -41.16 -9.75
C LYS A 230 16.04 -41.23 -10.56
N LEU A 231 16.95 -40.27 -10.34
CA LEU A 231 18.26 -40.23 -10.99
C LEU A 231 19.37 -40.85 -10.13
N GLU A 232 19.01 -41.40 -8.96
CA GLU A 232 19.96 -41.99 -8.00
C GLU A 232 21.02 -40.98 -7.51
N LEU A 233 20.67 -39.69 -7.51
CA LEU A 233 21.53 -38.58 -7.07
C LEU A 233 21.28 -38.19 -5.60
N LEU A 234 20.28 -38.80 -4.97
CA LEU A 234 19.92 -38.55 -3.58
C LEU A 234 20.83 -39.36 -2.65
N SER A 235 21.68 -38.67 -1.91
CA SER A 235 22.55 -39.25 -0.89
C SER A 235 22.43 -38.47 0.43
N LEU A 236 22.85 -39.06 1.55
CA LEU A 236 22.86 -38.38 2.85
C LEU A 236 23.68 -37.08 2.80
N ASP A 237 24.82 -37.11 2.11
CA ASP A 237 25.68 -35.93 1.88
C ASP A 237 24.95 -34.83 1.08
N SER A 238 24.25 -35.20 0.01
CA SER A 238 23.45 -34.24 -0.78
C SER A 238 22.33 -33.63 0.05
N VAL A 239 21.62 -34.43 0.86
CA VAL A 239 20.56 -33.93 1.75
C VAL A 239 21.13 -32.97 2.79
N LEU A 240 22.24 -33.32 3.45
CA LEU A 240 22.89 -32.46 4.42
C LEU A 240 23.32 -31.12 3.81
N LYS A 241 23.92 -31.14 2.61
CA LYS A 241 24.33 -29.91 1.89
C LYS A 241 23.14 -29.04 1.47
N VAL A 242 22.04 -29.65 1.02
CA VAL A 242 20.78 -28.93 0.74
C VAL A 242 20.27 -28.28 2.03
N THR A 243 20.19 -29.04 3.13
CA THR A 243 19.74 -28.50 4.43
C THR A 243 20.63 -27.35 4.92
N VAL A 244 21.95 -27.50 4.85
CA VAL A 244 22.88 -26.42 5.22
C VAL A 244 22.68 -25.20 4.34
N ALA A 245 22.54 -25.37 3.02
CA ALA A 245 22.28 -24.27 2.10
C ALA A 245 20.96 -23.54 2.44
N PHE A 246 19.89 -24.27 2.74
CA PHE A 246 18.63 -23.68 3.22
C PHE A 246 18.82 -22.86 4.50
N MET A 247 19.50 -23.43 5.49
CA MET A 247 19.75 -22.75 6.77
C MET A 247 20.60 -21.49 6.60
N LEU A 248 21.59 -21.51 5.69
CA LEU A 248 22.35 -20.30 5.32
C LEU A 248 21.44 -19.20 4.74
N GLY A 249 20.43 -19.58 3.95
CA GLY A 249 19.44 -18.64 3.43
C GLY A 249 18.51 -18.06 4.51
N LEU A 250 18.37 -18.73 5.66
CA LEU A 250 17.58 -18.26 6.81
C LEU A 250 18.38 -17.40 7.79
N ILE A 251 19.70 -17.24 7.61
CA ILE A 251 20.54 -16.39 8.48
C ILE A 251 19.98 -14.97 8.68
N PRO A 252 19.35 -14.30 7.68
CA PRO A 252 18.78 -12.97 7.92
C PRO A 252 17.82 -12.92 9.11
N TYR A 253 17.12 -14.00 9.47
CA TYR A 253 16.25 -14.02 10.65
C TYR A 253 16.96 -13.77 11.98
N LEU A 254 18.27 -14.00 12.06
CA LEU A 254 19.07 -13.65 13.24
C LEU A 254 19.04 -12.14 13.52
N TYR A 255 18.75 -11.31 12.52
CA TYR A 255 18.58 -9.87 12.68
C TYR A 255 17.50 -9.53 13.72
N LEU A 256 16.38 -10.26 13.73
CA LEU A 256 15.24 -9.94 14.61
C LEU A 256 15.61 -9.98 16.11
N PRO A 257 16.16 -11.09 16.65
CA PRO A 257 16.59 -11.11 18.05
C PRO A 257 17.77 -10.17 18.30
N ILE A 258 18.71 -10.00 17.34
CA ILE A 258 19.86 -9.09 17.52
C ILE A 258 19.38 -7.63 17.70
N SER A 259 18.47 -7.17 16.83
CA SER A 259 17.86 -5.84 16.92
C SER A 259 17.10 -5.67 18.24
N SER A 260 16.27 -6.64 18.61
CA SER A 260 15.50 -6.61 19.85
C SER A 260 16.38 -6.60 21.11
N ILE A 261 17.44 -7.39 21.16
CA ILE A 261 18.38 -7.44 22.30
C ILE A 261 19.18 -6.14 22.41
N ALA A 262 19.64 -5.59 21.28
CA ALA A 262 20.31 -4.30 21.26
C ALA A 262 19.38 -3.17 21.72
N ASN A 263 18.09 -3.26 21.36
CA ASN A 263 17.03 -2.32 21.72
C ASN A 263 17.45 -0.85 21.46
N VAL A 264 18.15 -0.57 20.37
CA VAL A 264 18.63 0.80 20.06
C VAL A 264 17.63 1.62 19.25
N ALA A 265 16.71 0.95 18.57
CA ALA A 265 15.74 1.57 17.68
C ALA A 265 14.62 2.30 18.45
N ARG A 266 14.33 3.55 18.06
CA ARG A 266 13.21 4.31 18.63
C ARG A 266 11.85 3.70 18.27
N TRP A 267 11.81 2.94 17.19
CA TRP A 267 10.66 2.20 16.72
C TRP A 267 11.03 0.75 16.41
N THR A 268 10.22 -0.18 16.91
CA THR A 268 10.30 -1.60 16.59
C THR A 268 8.94 -2.24 16.84
N TRP A 269 8.57 -3.22 16.01
CA TRP A 269 7.39 -4.03 16.19
C TRP A 269 7.75 -5.37 16.85
N GLY A 270 7.16 -5.65 18.02
CA GLY A 270 7.40 -6.87 18.76
C GLY A 270 8.65 -6.81 19.64
N ASP A 271 8.76 -7.81 20.53
CA ASP A 271 9.97 -8.13 21.28
C ASP A 271 10.42 -9.54 20.88
N GLN A 272 11.49 -9.63 20.10
CA GLN A 272 12.07 -10.90 19.62
C GLN A 272 13.29 -11.33 20.45
N SER A 273 13.53 -10.73 21.63
CA SER A 273 14.66 -11.09 22.50
C SER A 273 14.53 -12.52 23.09
N SER A 274 13.31 -13.04 23.14
CA SER A 274 13.01 -14.40 23.60
C SER A 274 12.60 -15.31 22.44
N LEU A 275 12.77 -16.63 22.61
CA LEU A 275 12.33 -17.61 21.62
C LEU A 275 10.81 -17.52 21.35
N ASN A 276 10.01 -17.32 22.40
CA ASN A 276 8.57 -17.16 22.25
C ASN A 276 8.23 -15.90 21.45
N GLY A 277 8.84 -14.76 21.76
CA GLY A 277 8.65 -13.52 21.02
C GLY A 277 9.08 -13.62 19.55
N PHE A 278 10.22 -14.27 19.30
CA PHE A 278 10.67 -14.59 17.94
C PHE A 278 9.65 -15.46 17.19
N ILE A 279 9.13 -16.53 17.79
CA ILE A 279 8.12 -17.41 17.18
C ILE A 279 6.80 -16.65 16.94
N THR A 280 6.35 -15.85 17.90
CA THR A 280 5.13 -15.03 17.77
C THR A 280 5.22 -14.10 16.57
N HIS A 281 6.37 -13.42 16.42
CA HIS A 281 6.62 -12.51 15.30
C HIS A 281 6.79 -13.26 13.98
N LEU A 282 7.60 -14.33 13.97
CA LEU A 282 7.81 -15.16 12.78
C LEU A 282 6.48 -15.71 12.26
N LEU A 283 5.66 -16.32 13.11
CA LEU A 283 4.38 -16.90 12.71
C LEU A 283 3.28 -15.86 12.51
N ARG A 284 3.56 -14.55 12.64
CA ARG A 284 2.56 -13.49 12.45
C ARG A 284 1.32 -13.68 13.33
N GLN A 285 1.50 -14.19 14.55
CA GLN A 285 0.38 -14.55 15.45
C GLN A 285 -0.50 -13.33 15.76
N GLU A 286 0.08 -12.14 15.78
CA GLU A 286 -0.63 -10.88 16.06
C GLU A 286 -1.64 -10.50 14.97
N TYR A 287 -1.45 -10.98 13.74
CA TYR A 287 -2.41 -10.83 12.65
C TYR A 287 -3.47 -11.94 12.62
N GLY A 288 -3.22 -13.09 13.25
CA GLY A 288 -4.03 -14.31 13.11
C GLY A 288 -3.31 -15.47 12.40
N THR A 289 -2.00 -15.37 12.18
CA THR A 289 -1.11 -16.32 11.44
C THR A 289 -1.45 -16.47 9.95
N TRP A 290 -2.71 -16.76 9.64
CA TRP A 290 -3.22 -17.02 8.30
C TRP A 290 -4.04 -15.87 7.72
N ASP A 291 -4.32 -14.84 8.52
CA ASP A 291 -5.05 -13.66 8.10
C ASP A 291 -4.10 -12.59 7.48
N LEU A 292 -4.65 -11.83 6.53
CA LEU A 292 -4.01 -10.61 6.01
C LEU A 292 -4.22 -9.45 6.98
N LEU A 293 -5.43 -9.29 7.50
CA LEU A 293 -5.79 -8.29 8.50
C LEU A 293 -6.61 -8.94 9.61
N LYS A 294 -6.28 -8.64 10.86
CA LYS A 294 -6.92 -9.26 12.03
C LYS A 294 -8.39 -8.86 12.14
N ASP A 295 -9.26 -9.79 12.53
CA ASP A 295 -10.70 -9.55 12.82
C ASP A 295 -11.54 -9.10 11.60
N HIS A 296 -11.09 -9.39 10.38
CA HIS A 296 -11.85 -9.17 9.13
C HIS A 296 -12.28 -10.48 8.46
N SER A 297 -13.45 -10.45 7.81
CA SER A 297 -13.99 -11.54 6.99
C SER A 297 -13.95 -11.17 5.50
N GLY A 298 -13.41 -12.06 4.68
CA GLY A 298 -13.38 -11.89 3.22
C GLY A 298 -14.71 -12.22 2.54
N GLN A 299 -14.78 -12.00 1.22
CA GLN A 299 -15.96 -12.26 0.39
C GLN A 299 -16.04 -13.69 -0.19
N GLY A 300 -15.05 -14.54 0.14
CA GLY A 300 -14.98 -15.95 -0.25
C GLY A 300 -14.32 -16.23 -1.60
N PHE A 301 -14.17 -17.53 -1.90
CA PHE A 301 -13.37 -18.04 -3.01
C PHE A 301 -13.81 -17.55 -4.40
N ILE A 302 -15.12 -17.53 -4.66
CA ILE A 302 -15.66 -17.17 -5.98
C ILE A 302 -15.39 -15.70 -6.31
N HIS A 303 -15.61 -14.80 -5.36
CA HIS A 303 -15.28 -13.39 -5.51
C HIS A 303 -13.78 -13.18 -5.70
N GLY A 304 -12.94 -13.86 -4.90
CA GLY A 304 -11.49 -13.80 -5.06
C GLY A 304 -11.02 -14.22 -6.46
N MET A 305 -11.60 -15.31 -6.99
CA MET A 305 -11.29 -15.78 -8.34
C MET A 305 -11.77 -14.79 -9.42
N GLN A 306 -12.96 -14.22 -9.29
CA GLN A 306 -13.49 -13.22 -10.21
C GLN A 306 -12.63 -11.95 -10.21
N SER A 307 -12.23 -11.46 -9.03
CA SER A 307 -11.33 -10.32 -8.88
C SER A 307 -9.97 -10.59 -9.52
N TYR A 308 -9.39 -11.77 -9.30
CA TYR A 308 -8.12 -12.14 -9.89
C TYR A 308 -8.18 -12.28 -11.43
N LEU A 309 -9.23 -12.89 -11.98
CA LEU A 309 -9.41 -12.98 -13.43
C LEU A 309 -9.62 -11.60 -14.08
N THR A 310 -10.37 -10.73 -13.40
CA THR A 310 -10.55 -9.33 -13.81
C THR A 310 -9.22 -8.59 -13.78
N HIS A 311 -8.41 -8.82 -12.74
CA HIS A 311 -7.06 -8.28 -12.61
C HIS A 311 -6.15 -8.70 -13.76
N ILE A 312 -5.95 -9.99 -14.05
CA ILE A 312 -5.03 -10.39 -15.14
C ILE A 312 -5.47 -9.79 -16.48
N ALA A 313 -6.79 -9.82 -16.76
CA ALA A 313 -7.33 -9.25 -17.99
C ALA A 313 -7.10 -7.74 -18.07
N ALA A 314 -7.25 -7.04 -16.95
CA ALA A 314 -6.97 -5.61 -16.83
C ALA A 314 -5.47 -5.34 -16.88
N ASP A 315 -4.66 -5.82 -15.93
CA ASP A 315 -3.24 -5.46 -15.75
C ASP A 315 -2.32 -5.98 -16.87
N LEU A 316 -2.53 -7.21 -17.36
CA LEU A 316 -1.65 -7.89 -18.32
C LEU A 316 -2.22 -8.04 -19.74
N SER A 317 -3.52 -7.83 -19.94
CA SER A 317 -4.32 -8.05 -21.16
C SER A 317 -4.95 -9.43 -21.32
N VAL A 318 -6.10 -9.46 -22.00
CA VAL A 318 -6.85 -10.67 -22.39
C VAL A 318 -6.01 -11.63 -23.24
N LEU A 319 -5.08 -11.10 -24.06
CA LEU A 319 -4.21 -11.93 -24.89
C LEU A 319 -3.23 -12.74 -24.02
N VAL A 320 -2.63 -12.11 -23.01
CA VAL A 320 -1.73 -12.79 -22.06
C VAL A 320 -2.48 -13.89 -21.31
N SER A 321 -3.69 -13.60 -20.80
CA SER A 321 -4.54 -14.60 -20.14
C SER A 321 -4.86 -15.79 -21.06
N SER A 322 -5.18 -15.52 -22.32
CA SER A 322 -5.53 -16.55 -23.31
C SER A 322 -4.34 -17.46 -23.63
N PHE A 323 -3.15 -16.89 -23.82
CA PHE A 323 -1.93 -17.67 -24.03
C PHE A 323 -1.52 -18.45 -22.78
N ALA A 324 -1.68 -17.90 -21.58
CA ALA A 324 -1.42 -18.62 -20.34
C ALA A 324 -2.36 -19.83 -20.19
N ALA A 325 -3.65 -19.66 -20.46
CA ALA A 325 -4.63 -20.75 -20.45
C ALA A 325 -4.29 -21.84 -21.48
N LEU A 326 -3.90 -21.44 -22.69
CA LEU A 326 -3.42 -22.37 -23.73
C LEU A 326 -2.19 -23.16 -23.26
N SER A 327 -1.25 -22.50 -22.60
CA SER A 327 -0.04 -23.11 -22.05
C SER A 327 -0.39 -24.15 -21.00
N MET A 328 -1.24 -23.80 -20.04
CA MET A 328 -1.72 -24.72 -19.00
C MET A 328 -2.42 -25.96 -19.59
N TRP A 329 -3.26 -25.77 -20.62
CA TRP A 329 -3.98 -26.86 -21.28
C TRP A 329 -3.05 -27.85 -21.99
N ILE A 330 -2.03 -27.35 -22.70
CA ILE A 330 -1.13 -28.18 -23.53
C ILE A 330 0.06 -28.72 -22.71
N THR A 331 0.31 -28.21 -21.50
CA THR A 331 1.48 -28.56 -20.68
C THR A 331 1.60 -30.06 -20.38
N ALA A 332 0.50 -30.76 -20.09
CA ALA A 332 0.52 -32.21 -19.87
C ALA A 332 0.93 -32.99 -21.13
N GLN A 333 0.55 -32.48 -22.30
CA GLN A 333 0.90 -33.08 -23.58
C GLN A 333 2.36 -32.78 -23.95
N ARG A 334 2.84 -31.57 -23.67
CA ARG A 334 4.25 -31.19 -23.77
C ARG A 334 5.12 -32.12 -22.96
N TYR A 335 4.79 -32.36 -21.69
CA TYR A 335 5.53 -33.28 -20.83
C TYR A 335 5.69 -34.67 -21.44
N LYS A 336 4.62 -35.23 -22.01
CA LYS A 336 4.66 -36.55 -22.66
C LYS A 336 5.60 -36.61 -23.86
N THR A 337 5.84 -35.49 -24.53
CA THR A 337 6.69 -35.43 -25.72
C THR A 337 8.11 -34.95 -25.43
N SER A 338 8.27 -34.09 -24.44
CA SER A 338 9.53 -33.46 -24.08
C SER A 338 10.32 -34.18 -22.99
N GLY A 339 9.61 -34.89 -22.10
CA GLY A 339 10.16 -35.39 -20.83
C GLY A 339 10.48 -34.29 -19.79
N SER A 340 10.28 -33.01 -20.13
CA SER A 340 10.51 -31.85 -19.27
C SER A 340 9.28 -31.54 -18.44
N SER A 341 9.47 -31.51 -17.13
CA SER A 341 8.39 -31.37 -16.14
C SER A 341 8.24 -29.95 -15.60
N VAL A 342 9.14 -29.02 -15.92
CA VAL A 342 9.18 -27.69 -15.30
C VAL A 342 7.89 -26.88 -15.52
N LEU A 343 7.33 -26.92 -16.73
CA LEU A 343 6.07 -26.20 -17.04
C LEU A 343 4.87 -26.81 -16.31
N VAL A 344 4.87 -28.12 -16.04
CA VAL A 344 3.83 -28.79 -15.24
C VAL A 344 3.87 -28.26 -13.82
N ILE A 345 5.07 -28.12 -13.26
CA ILE A 345 5.27 -27.58 -11.92
C ILE A 345 4.87 -26.11 -11.86
N PHE A 346 5.24 -25.29 -12.85
CA PHE A 346 4.82 -23.89 -12.92
C PHE A 346 3.29 -23.75 -13.00
N THR A 347 2.64 -24.63 -13.76
CA THR A 347 1.17 -24.70 -13.82
C THR A 347 0.56 -25.10 -12.47
N ALA A 348 1.13 -26.09 -11.78
CA ALA A 348 0.65 -26.51 -10.46
C ALA A 348 0.82 -25.39 -9.42
N MET A 349 1.94 -24.66 -9.46
CA MET A 349 2.20 -23.54 -8.57
C MET A 349 1.19 -22.40 -8.75
N VAL A 350 0.96 -21.96 -9.99
CA VAL A 350 0.03 -20.86 -10.23
C VAL A 350 -1.39 -21.23 -9.83
N ILE A 351 -1.83 -22.46 -10.08
CA ILE A 351 -3.13 -22.95 -9.62
C ILE A 351 -3.20 -23.00 -8.09
N GLY A 352 -2.18 -23.58 -7.44
CA GLY A 352 -2.12 -23.71 -5.99
C GLY A 352 -2.05 -22.38 -5.26
N TYR A 353 -1.24 -21.44 -5.76
CA TYR A 353 -1.10 -20.09 -5.24
C TYR A 353 -2.43 -19.33 -5.29
N ASN A 354 -3.08 -19.31 -6.46
CA ASN A 354 -4.36 -18.61 -6.60
C ASN A 354 -5.48 -19.29 -5.81
N ALA A 355 -5.52 -20.63 -5.77
CA ALA A 355 -6.50 -21.34 -4.96
C ALA A 355 -6.36 -20.98 -3.47
N PHE A 356 -5.14 -20.91 -2.96
CA PHE A 356 -4.86 -20.51 -1.58
C PHE A 356 -5.30 -19.07 -1.29
N PHE A 357 -4.92 -18.11 -2.14
CA PHE A 357 -5.27 -16.70 -1.93
C PHE A 357 -6.77 -16.44 -2.10
N CYS A 358 -7.43 -17.05 -3.09
CA CYS A 358 -8.89 -16.94 -3.23
C CYS A 358 -9.61 -17.52 -2.02
N TRP A 359 -9.11 -18.63 -1.46
CA TRP A 359 -9.69 -19.23 -0.27
C TRP A 359 -9.48 -18.36 0.98
N ARG A 360 -8.28 -17.77 1.15
CA ARG A 360 -7.87 -17.20 2.44
C ARG A 360 -7.92 -15.67 2.53
N ALA A 361 -7.97 -14.94 1.41
CA ALA A 361 -8.02 -13.48 1.42
C ALA A 361 -9.22 -12.99 2.24
N ASN A 362 -8.96 -12.50 3.46
CA ASN A 362 -9.98 -12.19 4.46
C ASN A 362 -10.33 -10.70 4.51
N LEU A 363 -10.23 -10.02 3.37
CA LEU A 363 -10.54 -8.60 3.22
C LEU A 363 -11.76 -8.40 2.30
N ASP A 364 -12.54 -7.37 2.61
CA ASP A 364 -13.68 -6.95 1.80
C ASP A 364 -13.18 -6.19 0.55
N MET A 365 -13.16 -6.87 -0.59
CA MET A 365 -12.68 -6.32 -1.86
C MET A 365 -13.62 -5.25 -2.45
N SER A 366 -14.79 -4.99 -1.84
CA SER A 366 -15.63 -3.85 -2.22
C SER A 366 -15.03 -2.51 -1.78
N ASN A 367 -14.19 -2.52 -0.73
CA ASN A 367 -13.41 -1.37 -0.33
C ASN A 367 -12.18 -1.24 -1.26
N PRO A 368 -12.03 -0.12 -2.00
CA PRO A 368 -10.93 0.06 -2.95
C PRO A 368 -9.53 -0.08 -2.30
N LEU A 369 -9.36 0.41 -1.07
CA LEU A 369 -8.08 0.31 -0.36
C LEU A 369 -7.74 -1.16 -0.05
N PHE A 370 -8.73 -1.94 0.40
CA PHE A 370 -8.54 -3.37 0.69
C PHE A 370 -8.28 -4.19 -0.58
N LEU A 371 -8.93 -3.84 -1.70
CA LEU A 371 -8.61 -4.43 -3.00
C LEU A 371 -7.14 -4.19 -3.36
N LYS A 372 -6.64 -2.95 -3.22
CA LYS A 372 -5.22 -2.62 -3.47
C LYS A 372 -4.25 -3.36 -2.55
N VAL A 373 -4.66 -3.71 -1.32
CA VAL A 373 -3.86 -4.55 -0.41
C VAL A 373 -3.78 -5.99 -0.91
N VAL A 374 -4.90 -6.56 -1.38
CA VAL A 374 -4.94 -7.94 -1.93
C VAL A 374 -4.16 -8.02 -3.25
N GLU A 375 -4.29 -7.02 -4.11
CA GLU A 375 -3.64 -6.96 -5.43
C GLU A 375 -2.13 -7.19 -5.37
N ARG A 376 -1.44 -6.67 -4.33
CA ARG A 376 0.03 -6.81 -4.18
C ARG A 376 0.49 -8.28 -4.17
N PHE A 377 -0.37 -9.19 -3.73
CA PHE A 377 -0.07 -10.62 -3.68
C PHE A 377 -0.25 -11.30 -5.03
N TRP A 378 -0.93 -10.70 -6.01
CA TRP A 378 -1.10 -11.29 -7.34
C TRP A 378 0.18 -11.22 -8.19
N ILE A 379 1.12 -10.34 -7.85
CA ILE A 379 2.39 -10.16 -8.58
C ILE A 379 3.16 -11.47 -8.78
N GLN A 380 3.23 -12.33 -7.76
CA GLN A 380 3.95 -13.60 -7.85
C GLN A 380 3.30 -14.54 -8.87
N SER A 381 1.97 -14.54 -8.89
CA SER A 381 1.19 -15.30 -9.85
C SER A 381 1.37 -14.76 -11.26
N ASP A 382 1.29 -13.43 -11.42
CA ASP A 382 1.47 -12.71 -12.69
C ASP A 382 2.81 -13.05 -13.35
N LEU A 383 3.88 -13.17 -12.55
CA LEU A 383 5.20 -13.60 -13.03
C LEU A 383 5.10 -14.94 -13.78
N VAL A 384 4.49 -15.95 -13.16
CA VAL A 384 4.37 -17.28 -13.75
C VAL A 384 3.37 -17.30 -14.90
N VAL A 385 2.27 -16.56 -14.81
CA VAL A 385 1.30 -16.38 -15.90
C VAL A 385 2.00 -15.83 -17.15
N VAL A 386 2.83 -14.81 -17.01
CA VAL A 386 3.56 -14.21 -18.13
C VAL A 386 4.58 -15.19 -18.73
N VAL A 387 5.27 -15.97 -17.91
CA VAL A 387 6.17 -17.03 -18.40
C VAL A 387 5.39 -18.07 -19.21
N LEU A 388 4.27 -18.57 -18.68
CA LEU A 388 3.41 -19.55 -19.35
C LEU A 388 2.83 -19.00 -20.67
N ALA A 389 2.35 -17.76 -20.65
CA ALA A 389 1.83 -17.07 -21.83
C ALA A 389 2.92 -16.94 -22.92
N SER A 390 4.14 -16.56 -22.54
CA SER A 390 5.26 -16.39 -23.46
C SER A 390 5.65 -17.69 -24.16
N VAL A 391 5.51 -18.82 -23.46
CA VAL A 391 5.75 -20.15 -24.05
C VAL A 391 4.75 -20.46 -25.15
N SER A 392 3.45 -20.29 -24.90
CA SER A 392 2.42 -20.52 -25.93
C SER A 392 2.45 -19.48 -27.04
N PHE A 393 2.84 -18.25 -26.74
CA PHE A 393 3.08 -17.23 -27.74
C PHE A 393 4.17 -17.67 -28.73
N ALA A 394 5.31 -18.17 -28.22
CA ALA A 394 6.39 -18.68 -29.07
C ALA A 394 5.94 -19.86 -29.96
N ASP A 395 5.06 -20.72 -29.45
CA ASP A 395 4.51 -21.84 -30.22
C ASP A 395 3.63 -21.37 -31.37
N VAL A 396 2.67 -20.50 -31.07
CA VAL A 396 1.71 -19.99 -32.06
C VAL A 396 2.45 -19.21 -33.13
N TYR A 397 3.43 -18.40 -32.74
CA TYR A 397 4.31 -17.71 -33.69
C TYR A 397 4.99 -18.71 -34.63
N ARG A 398 5.62 -19.76 -34.08
CA ARG A 398 6.35 -20.73 -34.89
C ARG A 398 5.43 -21.43 -35.89
N LEU A 399 4.27 -21.89 -35.45
CA LEU A 399 3.26 -22.51 -36.32
C LEU A 399 2.78 -21.57 -37.44
N PHE A 400 2.61 -20.28 -37.11
CA PHE A 400 2.24 -19.27 -38.10
C PHE A 400 3.37 -19.03 -39.10
N SER A 401 4.60 -18.86 -38.62
CA SER A 401 5.79 -18.64 -39.46
C SER A 401 6.04 -19.79 -40.43
N GLU A 402 5.87 -21.05 -39.97
CA GLU A 402 5.98 -22.25 -40.80
C GLU A 402 4.85 -22.32 -41.84
N ARG A 403 3.62 -21.93 -41.48
CA ARG A 403 2.47 -21.95 -42.38
C ARG A 403 2.56 -20.93 -43.51
N PHE A 404 3.08 -19.74 -43.22
CA PHE A 404 3.16 -18.63 -44.18
C PHE A 404 4.56 -18.43 -44.76
N ASN A 405 5.50 -19.33 -44.47
CA ASN A 405 6.90 -19.28 -44.94
C ASN A 405 7.58 -17.93 -44.66
N LEU A 406 7.22 -17.30 -43.54
CA LEU A 406 7.76 -16.01 -43.11
C LEU A 406 9.15 -16.23 -42.53
N LYS A 407 10.16 -16.23 -43.41
CA LYS A 407 11.57 -16.28 -43.01
C LYS A 407 12.02 -14.88 -42.62
N GLY A 408 11.87 -14.52 -41.35
CA GLY A 408 12.41 -13.26 -40.83
C GLY A 408 12.06 -12.97 -39.37
N TYR A 409 13.04 -12.43 -38.65
CA TYR A 409 12.89 -11.96 -37.26
C TYR A 409 11.85 -10.81 -37.12
N SER A 410 11.52 -10.12 -38.22
CA SER A 410 10.71 -8.88 -38.24
C SER A 410 9.23 -9.05 -37.87
N PHE A 411 8.61 -10.23 -38.09
CA PHE A 411 7.18 -10.40 -37.81
C PHE A 411 6.86 -10.43 -36.29
N HIS A 412 7.78 -10.92 -35.45
CA HIS A 412 7.63 -10.86 -33.99
C HIS A 412 7.45 -9.43 -33.52
N TYR A 413 8.31 -8.53 -33.99
CA TYR A 413 8.29 -7.13 -33.61
C TYR A 413 7.04 -6.43 -34.13
N PHE A 414 6.60 -6.72 -35.35
CA PHE A 414 5.40 -6.10 -35.93
C PHE A 414 4.12 -6.41 -35.14
N LEU A 415 3.93 -7.65 -34.68
CA LEU A 415 2.75 -8.02 -33.89
C LEU A 415 2.82 -7.52 -32.44
N MET A 416 4.03 -7.38 -31.89
CA MET A 416 4.24 -7.17 -30.44
C MET A 416 4.51 -5.73 -30.05
N MET A 417 5.11 -4.92 -30.93
CA MET A 417 5.38 -3.51 -30.66
C MET A 417 4.10 -2.73 -30.33
N PRO A 418 2.95 -2.95 -30.99
CA PRO A 418 1.70 -2.27 -30.61
C PRO A 418 1.22 -2.64 -29.20
N LEU A 419 1.32 -3.93 -28.82
CA LEU A 419 0.91 -4.39 -27.49
C LEU A 419 1.81 -3.82 -26.39
N LEU A 420 3.13 -3.87 -26.60
CA LEU A 420 4.10 -3.27 -25.67
C LEU A 420 3.95 -1.75 -25.59
N ALA A 421 3.71 -1.07 -26.71
CA ALA A 421 3.47 0.37 -26.74
C ALA A 421 2.19 0.76 -26.00
N LEU A 422 1.11 -0.01 -26.18
CA LEU A 422 -0.14 0.20 -25.46
C LEU A 422 0.04 0.00 -23.95
N GLN A 423 0.74 -1.07 -23.55
CA GLN A 423 1.04 -1.31 -22.14
C GLN A 423 1.89 -0.19 -21.55
N LEU A 424 2.97 0.20 -22.24
CA LEU A 424 3.85 1.27 -21.80
C LEU A 424 3.08 2.58 -21.66
N HIS A 425 2.25 2.94 -22.64
CA HIS A 425 1.45 4.17 -22.60
C HIS A 425 0.49 4.19 -21.41
N ARG A 426 -0.23 3.08 -21.19
CA ARG A 426 -1.13 2.94 -20.05
C ARG A 426 -0.38 3.03 -18.72
N SER A 427 0.67 2.25 -18.55
CA SER A 427 1.40 2.18 -17.29
C SER A 427 2.16 3.47 -16.99
N LEU A 428 2.66 4.18 -18.02
CA LEU A 428 3.21 5.53 -17.82
C LEU A 428 2.18 6.52 -17.30
N THR A 429 0.92 6.39 -17.71
CA THR A 429 -0.15 7.30 -17.27
C THR A 429 -0.54 7.01 -15.81
N LEU A 430 -0.53 5.75 -15.39
CA LEU A 430 -0.95 5.32 -14.05
C LEU A 430 0.19 5.35 -13.01
N CYS A 431 1.41 4.98 -13.40
CA CYS A 431 2.52 4.70 -12.49
C CYS A 431 3.58 5.81 -12.46
N ASN A 432 3.35 6.95 -13.14
CA ASN A 432 4.29 8.07 -13.10
C ASN A 432 4.10 8.89 -11.82
N ASN A 433 4.90 8.56 -10.80
CA ASN A 433 4.91 9.21 -9.50
C ASN A 433 6.05 10.23 -9.33
N SER A 434 6.74 10.61 -10.40
CA SER A 434 7.93 11.50 -10.34
C SER A 434 7.69 12.86 -9.68
N ASN A 435 6.46 13.37 -9.73
CA ASN A 435 6.04 14.63 -9.09
C ASN A 435 5.12 14.41 -7.88
N ASN A 436 4.90 13.16 -7.46
CA ASN A 436 3.96 12.82 -6.42
C ASN A 436 4.56 13.11 -5.03
N THR A 437 4.03 14.15 -4.38
CA THR A 437 4.48 14.66 -3.08
C THR A 437 3.34 14.71 -2.05
N VAL A 438 2.18 14.13 -2.36
CA VAL A 438 0.95 14.32 -1.58
C VAL A 438 1.10 13.86 -0.13
N VAL A 439 1.62 12.64 0.09
CA VAL A 439 1.79 12.09 1.45
C VAL A 439 2.89 12.83 2.22
N ARG A 440 3.93 13.30 1.53
CA ARG A 440 4.94 14.19 2.12
C ARG A 440 4.29 15.48 2.60
N ASP A 441 3.53 16.13 1.74
CA ASP A 441 2.90 17.41 2.02
C ASP A 441 1.87 17.27 3.15
N PHE A 442 1.13 16.16 3.18
CA PHE A 442 0.24 15.80 4.29
C PHE A 442 1.00 15.75 5.61
N ALA A 443 2.10 15.00 5.67
CA ALA A 443 2.87 14.84 6.90
C ALA A 443 3.52 16.15 7.36
N LEU A 444 4.15 16.89 6.44
CA LEU A 444 4.84 18.14 6.77
C LEU A 444 3.87 19.24 7.21
N GLN A 445 2.73 19.40 6.53
CA GLN A 445 1.73 20.38 6.92
C GLN A 445 1.08 20.01 8.26
N SER A 446 0.77 18.74 8.47
CA SER A 446 0.18 18.26 9.73
C SER A 446 1.15 18.39 10.91
N LEU A 447 2.44 18.10 10.72
CA LEU A 447 3.44 18.27 11.76
C LEU A 447 3.75 19.75 12.04
N ALA A 448 3.65 20.64 11.04
CA ALA A 448 3.97 22.05 11.19
C ALA A 448 3.01 22.79 12.13
N VAL A 449 1.74 22.37 12.20
CA VAL A 449 0.71 23.11 12.97
C VAL A 449 0.81 22.93 14.47
N PHE A 450 1.46 21.88 14.97
CA PHE A 450 1.46 21.62 16.42
C PHE A 450 2.27 22.64 17.21
N PRO A 451 1.79 23.08 18.39
CA PRO A 451 2.59 23.85 19.33
C PRO A 451 3.88 23.11 19.71
N ASN A 452 4.90 23.86 20.14
CA ASN A 452 6.16 23.26 20.57
C ASN A 452 5.96 22.30 21.74
N ASN A 453 6.71 21.19 21.75
CA ASN A 453 6.71 20.18 22.82
C ASN A 453 5.39 19.43 23.04
N SER A 454 4.51 19.40 22.03
CA SER A 454 3.24 18.67 22.07
C SER A 454 3.43 17.15 22.11
N ILE A 455 2.44 16.44 22.67
CA ILE A 455 2.33 14.99 22.64
C ILE A 455 1.31 14.62 21.57
N ILE A 456 1.72 13.81 20.59
CA ILE A 456 0.94 13.42 19.42
C ILE A 456 0.68 11.92 19.47
N LEU A 457 -0.60 11.55 19.57
CA LEU A 457 -1.09 10.19 19.52
C LEU A 457 -1.56 9.91 18.10
N THR A 458 -0.93 8.96 17.41
CA THR A 458 -1.34 8.57 16.04
C THR A 458 -2.23 7.33 16.05
N LYS A 459 -3.06 7.19 15.01
CA LYS A 459 -3.95 6.05 14.76
C LYS A 459 -3.88 5.67 13.28
N GLY A 460 -3.74 4.38 12.97
CA GLY A 460 -3.72 3.90 11.60
C GLY A 460 -2.48 4.28 10.81
N ASP A 461 -2.29 3.61 9.67
CA ASP A 461 -1.02 3.60 8.95
C ASP A 461 -0.59 4.97 8.43
N LEU A 462 -1.53 5.78 7.91
CA LEU A 462 -1.19 7.06 7.28
C LEU A 462 -0.45 8.01 8.24
N PRO A 463 -1.03 8.49 9.36
CA PRO A 463 -0.32 9.38 10.26
C PRO A 463 0.80 8.64 11.01
N SER A 464 0.62 7.37 11.40
CA SER A 464 1.64 6.64 12.16
C SER A 464 2.92 6.45 11.37
N ASN A 465 2.86 6.00 10.12
CA ASN A 465 4.05 5.70 9.32
C ASN A 465 4.64 6.98 8.70
N SER A 466 3.80 7.92 8.24
CA SER A 466 4.31 9.15 7.64
C SER A 466 4.94 10.09 8.67
N TYR A 467 4.31 10.32 9.81
CA TYR A 467 4.87 11.22 10.82
C TYR A 467 6.15 10.64 11.41
N ARG A 468 6.15 9.33 11.69
CA ARG A 468 7.33 8.63 12.21
C ARG A 468 8.51 8.72 11.25
N TYR A 469 8.29 8.51 9.95
CA TYR A 469 9.34 8.66 8.94
C TYR A 469 9.96 10.06 8.96
N PHE A 470 9.15 11.10 8.78
CA PHE A 470 9.68 12.48 8.72
C PHE A 470 10.32 12.91 10.04
N HIS A 471 9.78 12.46 11.16
CA HIS A 471 10.29 12.80 12.48
C HIS A 471 11.60 12.07 12.82
N PHE A 472 11.69 10.76 12.60
CA PHE A 472 12.86 9.95 13.00
C PHE A 472 13.97 9.93 11.94
N CYS A 473 13.63 9.87 10.65
CA CYS A 473 14.60 9.76 9.56
C CYS A 473 15.03 11.12 8.99
N GLU A 474 14.12 12.09 8.90
CA GLU A 474 14.41 13.42 8.34
C GLU A 474 14.52 14.54 9.40
N GLY A 475 14.32 14.22 10.67
CA GLY A 475 14.48 15.18 11.78
C GLY A 475 13.44 16.31 11.79
N VAL A 476 12.26 16.09 11.21
CA VAL A 476 11.17 17.07 11.20
C VAL A 476 10.54 17.15 12.59
N ARG A 477 10.46 18.36 13.14
CA ARG A 477 9.83 18.65 14.45
C ARG A 477 10.36 17.76 15.59
N PRO A 478 11.68 17.78 15.88
CA PRO A 478 12.30 16.92 16.91
C PRO A 478 11.83 17.28 18.34
N ASP A 479 11.13 18.41 18.50
CA ASP A 479 10.51 18.85 19.75
C ASP A 479 9.23 18.07 20.09
N LEU A 480 8.58 17.46 19.11
CA LEU A 480 7.34 16.71 19.31
C LEU A 480 7.61 15.33 19.91
N THR A 481 6.64 14.81 20.67
CA THR A 481 6.63 13.40 21.08
C THR A 481 5.52 12.68 20.35
N ILE A 482 5.88 11.79 19.44
CA ILE A 482 4.93 11.08 18.56
C ILE A 482 4.96 9.60 18.91
N PHE A 483 3.82 8.99 19.22
CA PHE A 483 3.71 7.54 19.35
C PHE A 483 2.34 7.02 18.96
N ASP A 484 2.32 5.76 18.56
CA ASP A 484 1.15 5.05 18.06
C ASP A 484 0.31 4.48 19.21
N GLN A 485 -0.98 4.82 19.27
CA GLN A 485 -1.86 4.36 20.34
C GLN A 485 -2.28 2.89 20.20
N GLU A 486 -2.30 2.33 18.99
CA GLU A 486 -2.62 0.92 18.69
C GLU A 486 -1.51 0.00 19.17
N ILE A 487 -0.27 0.42 18.97
CA ILE A 487 0.90 -0.33 19.40
C ILE A 487 1.00 -0.43 20.92
N LEU A 488 0.58 0.61 21.65
CA LEU A 488 0.59 0.60 23.11
C LEU A 488 -0.27 -0.50 23.75
N THR A 489 -1.24 -1.05 23.01
CA THR A 489 -2.10 -2.15 23.49
C THR A 489 -1.34 -3.47 23.60
N TYR A 490 -0.22 -3.63 22.88
CA TYR A 490 0.60 -4.82 22.94
C TYR A 490 1.47 -4.84 24.20
N ARG A 491 1.57 -6.00 24.86
CA ARG A 491 2.34 -6.14 26.12
C ARG A 491 3.83 -5.89 25.98
N TRP A 492 4.39 -6.11 24.79
CA TRP A 492 5.82 -5.87 24.50
C TRP A 492 6.14 -4.39 24.25
N SER A 493 5.14 -3.56 23.93
CA SER A 493 5.36 -2.20 23.41
C SER A 493 6.10 -1.29 24.38
N LEU A 494 5.59 -1.11 25.60
CA LEU A 494 6.20 -0.23 26.60
C LEU A 494 7.56 -0.70 27.10
N PRO A 495 7.78 -2.00 27.39
CA PRO A 495 9.12 -2.51 27.67
C PRO A 495 10.15 -2.11 26.60
N MET A 496 9.77 -2.19 25.32
CA MET A 496 10.69 -1.89 24.21
C MET A 496 10.87 -0.40 23.93
N THR A 497 9.85 0.43 24.18
CA THR A 497 9.81 1.82 23.69
C THR A 497 9.92 2.89 24.77
N ARG A 498 9.60 2.60 26.04
CA ARG A 498 9.50 3.60 27.13
C ARG A 498 10.74 4.49 27.24
N LYS A 499 11.94 3.93 27.08
CA LYS A 499 13.21 4.66 27.23
C LYS A 499 13.40 5.77 26.18
N PHE A 500 12.72 5.67 25.03
CA PHE A 500 12.75 6.66 23.97
C PHE A 500 11.72 7.78 24.15
N TYR A 501 10.89 7.70 25.20
CA TYR A 501 9.89 8.69 25.54
C TYR A 501 10.08 9.23 26.98
N PRO A 502 11.26 9.79 27.32
CA PRO A 502 11.58 10.18 28.70
C PRO A 502 10.67 11.29 29.26
N GLY A 503 10.02 12.06 28.39
CA GLY A 503 9.08 13.12 28.78
C GLY A 503 7.64 12.65 28.99
N ILE A 504 7.34 11.35 28.84
CA ILE A 504 6.00 10.78 29.00
C ILE A 504 5.94 9.96 30.28
N HIS A 505 4.92 10.19 31.09
CA HIS A 505 4.67 9.39 32.27
C HIS A 505 3.69 8.25 31.95
N PHE A 506 4.15 7.02 32.10
CA PHE A 506 3.35 5.81 31.92
C PHE A 506 2.95 5.25 33.30
N PRO A 507 1.65 5.26 33.67
CA PRO A 507 1.19 4.87 35.02
C PRO A 507 1.35 3.39 35.40
N GLY A 508 1.56 2.52 34.41
CA GLY A 508 1.72 1.08 34.61
C GLY A 508 2.64 0.46 33.55
N ASN A 509 2.59 -0.86 33.39
CA ASN A 509 3.47 -1.63 32.52
C ASN A 509 2.93 -1.82 31.09
N PHE A 510 1.62 -1.79 30.89
CA PHE A 510 0.98 -1.93 29.56
C PHE A 510 -0.42 -1.29 29.57
N LEU A 511 -0.88 -0.86 28.39
CA LEU A 511 -2.21 -0.27 28.21
C LEU A 511 -3.27 -1.38 28.13
N HIS A 512 -4.40 -1.22 28.82
CA HIS A 512 -5.53 -2.15 28.78
C HIS A 512 -6.84 -1.42 29.07
N MET A 513 -7.98 -1.95 28.60
CA MET A 513 -9.30 -1.34 28.83
C MET A 513 -9.70 -1.28 30.32
N LYS A 514 -9.09 -2.12 31.16
CA LYS A 514 -9.35 -2.17 32.61
C LYS A 514 -8.04 -2.15 33.39
N LYS A 515 -8.04 -1.39 34.50
CA LYS A 515 -7.01 -1.44 35.53
C LYS A 515 -7.01 -2.81 36.19
N GLY A 516 -5.80 -3.29 36.49
CA GLY A 516 -5.61 -4.56 37.17
C GLY A 516 -4.14 -4.87 37.35
N VAL A 517 -3.88 -5.86 38.19
CA VAL A 517 -2.56 -6.48 38.29
C VAL A 517 -2.71 -7.87 37.72
N VAL A 518 -1.93 -8.18 36.68
CA VAL A 518 -1.91 -9.52 36.09
C VAL A 518 -1.16 -10.46 37.05
N SER A 519 -1.39 -11.77 36.93
CA SER A 519 -0.78 -12.81 37.77
C SER A 519 0.76 -12.73 37.91
N ASN A 520 1.44 -12.07 36.98
CA ASN A 520 2.90 -11.83 37.00
C ASN A 520 3.31 -10.52 37.71
N GLY A 521 2.40 -9.83 38.38
CA GLY A 521 2.65 -8.57 39.08
C GLY A 521 2.67 -7.31 38.20
N GLN A 522 2.51 -7.45 36.87
CA GLN A 522 2.46 -6.29 35.97
C GLN A 522 1.16 -5.52 36.14
N LYS A 523 1.28 -4.19 36.26
CA LYS A 523 0.14 -3.28 36.44
C LYS A 523 -0.35 -2.80 35.07
N SER A 524 -1.62 -3.01 34.75
CA SER A 524 -2.24 -2.36 33.59
C SER A 524 -2.72 -0.96 33.94
N PHE A 525 -2.78 -0.08 32.94
CA PHE A 525 -3.40 1.24 33.04
C PHE A 525 -4.31 1.49 31.85
N THR A 526 -5.33 2.33 32.03
CA THR A 526 -6.28 2.70 30.96
C THR A 526 -5.77 3.90 30.18
N PHE A 527 -6.39 4.19 29.04
CA PHE A 527 -6.05 5.38 28.27
C PHE A 527 -6.35 6.67 29.02
N LEU A 528 -7.42 6.67 29.84
CA LEU A 528 -7.69 7.76 30.78
C LEU A 528 -6.50 8.03 31.71
N ASP A 529 -5.91 6.99 32.31
CA ASP A 529 -4.76 7.15 33.21
C ASP A 529 -3.55 7.75 32.49
N LEU A 530 -3.34 7.35 31.23
CA LEU A 530 -2.26 7.89 30.40
C LEU A 530 -2.45 9.38 30.18
N ILE A 531 -3.67 9.80 29.81
CA ILE A 531 -3.98 11.22 29.63
C ILE A 531 -3.81 11.95 30.96
N ASP A 532 -4.42 11.48 32.04
CA ASP A 532 -4.37 12.11 33.37
C ASP A 532 -2.93 12.32 33.86
N ALA A 533 -2.05 11.34 33.63
CA ALA A 533 -0.66 11.44 34.02
C ALA A 533 0.15 12.51 33.26
N ASN A 534 -0.36 12.98 32.12
CA ASN A 534 0.35 13.90 31.22
C ASN A 534 -0.40 15.23 30.98
N TYR A 535 -1.71 15.33 31.24
CA TYR A 535 -2.60 16.43 30.81
C TYR A 535 -2.27 17.83 31.37
N ASN A 536 -1.53 17.93 32.48
CA ASN A 536 -1.13 19.22 33.09
C ASN A 536 0.32 19.23 33.59
N ARG A 537 1.18 18.35 33.10
CA ARG A 537 2.59 18.37 33.49
C ARG A 537 3.32 19.52 32.79
N SER A 538 3.85 20.44 33.59
CA SER A 538 4.87 21.39 33.17
C SER A 538 6.24 20.72 33.22
N GLY A 539 7.00 20.79 32.13
CA GLY A 539 8.43 20.47 32.16
C GLY A 539 9.26 21.70 32.54
N PHE A 540 10.39 21.50 33.24
CA PHE A 540 11.42 22.54 33.38
C PHE A 540 12.23 22.62 32.09
N TRP A 541 12.38 23.83 31.52
CA TRP A 541 13.10 24.01 30.26
C TRP A 541 14.11 25.15 30.32
N PHE A 542 15.25 24.92 29.67
CA PHE A 542 16.31 25.89 29.47
C PHE A 542 16.21 26.47 28.06
N ILE A 543 15.93 27.76 27.95
CA ILE A 543 16.10 28.50 26.70
C ILE A 543 17.33 29.39 26.87
N ARG A 544 18.36 29.17 26.04
CA ARG A 544 19.54 30.01 25.99
C ARG A 544 19.23 31.26 25.17
N GLY A 545 18.85 32.35 25.85
CA GLY A 545 18.64 33.65 25.22
C GLY A 545 19.91 34.51 25.22
N LYS A 546 19.95 35.56 24.37
CA LYS A 546 21.03 36.56 24.32
C LYS A 546 21.27 37.33 25.64
N LYS A 547 20.40 37.20 26.64
CA LYS A 547 20.49 37.84 27.97
C LYS A 547 20.43 36.85 29.16
N GLY A 548 20.70 35.56 28.94
CA GLY A 548 20.74 34.54 30.00
C GLY A 548 19.70 33.42 29.85
N LEU A 549 19.74 32.46 30.80
CA LEU A 549 18.81 31.34 30.93
C LEU A 549 17.42 31.86 31.33
N LYS A 550 16.37 31.58 30.53
CA LYS A 550 14.99 31.94 30.87
C LYS A 550 14.19 30.70 31.23
N PHE A 551 13.60 30.69 32.43
CA PHE A 551 12.66 29.65 32.88
C PHE A 551 11.29 29.88 32.26
N ILE A 552 10.73 28.87 31.60
CA ILE A 552 9.35 28.92 31.08
C ILE A 552 8.61 27.65 31.51
N HIS A 553 7.56 27.83 32.33
CA HIS A 553 6.56 26.79 32.58
C HIS A 553 5.60 26.74 31.39
N ARG A 554 5.56 25.62 30.66
CA ARG A 554 4.53 25.35 29.66
C ARG A 554 3.94 23.97 29.84
N VAL A 555 2.62 23.91 29.86
CA VAL A 555 1.83 22.67 29.80
C VAL A 555 2.05 22.04 28.42
N ARG A 556 2.25 20.72 28.38
CA ARG A 556 2.40 19.98 27.12
C ARG A 556 1.01 19.58 26.60
N PRO A 557 0.50 20.20 25.51
CA PRO A 557 -0.79 19.82 24.97
C PRO A 557 -0.72 18.42 24.34
N ILE A 558 -1.84 17.69 24.44
CA ILE A 558 -1.98 16.33 23.91
C ILE A 558 -2.96 16.38 22.73
N PHE A 559 -2.57 15.77 21.61
CA PHE A 559 -3.36 15.68 20.40
C PHE A 559 -3.53 14.22 19.97
N ALA A 560 -4.68 13.88 19.42
CA ALA A 560 -4.98 12.59 18.82
C ALA A 560 -5.30 12.76 17.33
N CYS A 561 -4.48 12.17 16.46
CA CYS A 561 -4.59 12.32 15.01
C CYS A 561 -5.46 11.24 14.40
N ILE A 562 -6.44 11.66 13.57
CA ILE A 562 -7.51 10.78 13.06
C ILE A 562 -8.31 10.13 14.21
N GLY A 563 -8.32 10.80 15.36
CA GLY A 563 -9.11 10.44 16.54
C GLY A 563 -8.44 9.46 17.50
N VAL A 564 -9.25 8.99 18.45
CA VAL A 564 -8.88 8.01 19.48
C VAL A 564 -9.51 6.65 19.12
N GLN A 565 -8.93 5.55 19.59
CA GLN A 565 -9.52 4.23 19.43
C GLN A 565 -10.97 4.16 19.95
N GLU A 566 -11.85 3.56 19.13
CA GLU A 566 -13.29 3.54 19.39
C GLU A 566 -13.67 2.67 20.60
N TYR A 567 -12.99 1.54 20.77
CA TYR A 567 -13.21 0.60 21.88
C TYR A 567 -12.73 1.15 23.23
N GLU A 568 -11.93 2.23 23.23
CA GLU A 568 -11.44 2.82 24.46
C GLU A 568 -12.24 4.08 24.82
N SER A 569 -13.33 3.86 25.56
CA SER A 569 -14.26 4.90 25.99
C SER A 569 -13.93 5.51 27.36
N SER A 570 -12.87 5.03 28.05
CA SER A 570 -12.55 5.44 29.42
C SER A 570 -12.33 6.95 29.57
N TRP A 571 -11.65 7.57 28.59
CA TRP A 571 -11.32 9.00 28.60
C TRP A 571 -12.53 9.91 28.37
N LYS A 572 -13.58 9.43 27.69
CA LYS A 572 -14.78 10.22 27.34
C LYS A 572 -15.53 10.75 28.56
N LYS A 573 -15.27 10.21 29.77
CA LYS A 573 -15.86 10.70 31.02
C LYS A 573 -15.22 11.99 31.53
N SER A 574 -13.94 12.22 31.22
CA SER A 574 -13.14 13.30 31.77
C SER A 574 -12.67 14.32 30.72
N TYR A 575 -12.64 13.93 29.45
CA TYR A 575 -12.11 14.73 28.36
C TYR A 575 -13.06 14.79 27.16
N ASP A 576 -12.96 15.90 26.44
CA ASP A 576 -13.56 16.18 25.13
C ASP A 576 -12.46 16.35 24.08
N LEU A 577 -12.85 16.27 22.80
CA LEU A 577 -11.97 16.47 21.66
C LEU A 577 -12.35 17.74 20.93
N TRP A 578 -11.42 18.67 20.79
CA TRP A 578 -11.59 19.89 19.99
C TRP A 578 -10.75 19.77 18.71
N PRO A 579 -11.32 20.09 17.52
CA PRO A 579 -10.63 19.88 16.26
C PRO A 579 -9.39 20.78 16.13
N TYR A 580 -8.33 20.23 15.56
CA TYR A 580 -7.05 20.90 15.33
C TYR A 580 -6.39 20.33 14.07
N SER A 581 -6.81 20.84 12.90
CA SER A 581 -6.48 20.28 11.59
C SER A 581 -6.94 18.81 11.48
N VAL A 582 -6.10 17.92 10.97
CA VAL A 582 -6.33 16.46 10.88
C VAL A 582 -6.35 15.74 12.24
N CYS A 583 -6.09 16.47 13.33
CA CYS A 583 -6.01 15.93 14.68
C CYS A 583 -7.01 16.62 15.62
N TRP A 584 -7.07 16.11 16.84
CA TRP A 584 -7.98 16.58 17.87
C TRP A 584 -7.20 16.87 19.13
N LYS A 585 -7.30 18.10 19.63
CA LYS A 585 -6.75 18.47 20.93
C LYS A 585 -7.62 17.82 22.02
N ILE A 586 -6.97 17.09 22.93
CA ILE A 586 -7.64 16.55 24.11
C ILE A 586 -7.82 17.71 25.09
N ILE A 587 -9.06 17.93 25.55
CA ILE A 587 -9.45 19.02 26.44
C ILE A 587 -10.23 18.46 27.63
N LYS A 588 -10.06 18.99 28.83
CA LYS A 588 -10.76 18.52 30.03
C LYS A 588 -12.20 19.00 29.99
N LYS A 589 -13.12 18.10 30.34
CA LYS A 589 -14.55 18.45 30.43
C LYS A 589 -14.77 19.61 31.39
N GLY A 590 -15.60 20.56 30.96
CA GLY A 590 -15.89 21.79 31.70
C GLY A 590 -14.96 22.96 31.39
N GLU A 591 -13.94 22.78 30.54
CA GLU A 591 -13.15 23.90 30.02
C GLU A 591 -14.02 24.74 29.07
N SER A 592 -14.09 26.06 29.29
CA SER A 592 -14.92 26.97 28.49
C SER A 592 -14.35 27.16 27.09
N LEU A 593 -15.19 26.96 26.07
CA LEU A 593 -14.84 27.23 24.68
C LEU A 593 -14.97 28.73 24.39
N ASP A 594 -13.84 29.42 24.24
CA ASP A 594 -13.80 30.76 23.65
C ASP A 594 -13.82 30.60 22.12
N ILE A 595 -14.99 30.89 21.52
CA ILE A 595 -15.28 30.65 20.11
C ILE A 595 -14.32 31.46 19.21
N ASP A 596 -14.17 32.76 19.47
CA ASP A 596 -13.33 33.65 18.68
C ASP A 596 -11.85 33.26 18.78
N GLN A 597 -11.37 32.95 19.98
CA GLN A 597 -9.98 32.56 20.18
C GLN A 597 -9.70 31.19 19.55
N TRP A 598 -10.63 30.24 19.63
CA TRP A 598 -10.45 28.91 19.06
C TRP A 598 -10.54 28.94 17.53
N GLU A 599 -11.44 29.74 16.97
CA GLU A 599 -11.56 29.96 15.54
C GLU A 599 -10.25 30.52 14.96
N LYS A 600 -9.75 31.62 15.54
CA LYS A 600 -8.49 32.25 15.10
C LYS A 600 -7.28 31.30 15.17
N LYS A 601 -7.32 30.32 16.07
CA LYS A 601 -6.28 29.29 16.19
C LYS A 601 -6.39 28.20 15.13
N THR A 602 -7.61 27.88 14.67
CA THR A 602 -7.86 26.68 13.85
C THR A 602 -8.18 26.97 12.39
N GLU A 603 -8.67 28.17 12.06
CA GLU A 603 -9.17 28.53 10.73
C GLU A 603 -8.14 28.37 9.59
N HIS A 604 -6.86 28.60 9.88
CA HIS A 604 -5.78 28.58 8.87
C HIS A 604 -4.98 27.28 8.83
N LEU A 605 -5.27 26.30 9.70
CA LEU A 605 -4.39 25.13 9.90
C LEU A 605 -4.34 24.16 8.72
N ALA A 606 -5.37 24.15 7.87
CA ALA A 606 -5.43 23.32 6.66
C ALA A 606 -5.60 24.16 5.38
N GLU A 607 -5.43 25.48 5.45
CA GLU A 607 -5.69 26.40 4.34
C GLU A 607 -4.73 26.14 3.16
N HIS A 608 -3.45 25.87 3.45
CA HIS A 608 -2.38 25.65 2.47
C HIS A 608 -2.52 24.34 1.66
N TRP A 609 -3.47 23.47 2.01
CA TRP A 609 -3.73 22.27 1.22
C TRP A 609 -4.34 22.63 -0.14
N HIS A 610 -3.62 22.26 -1.21
CA HIS A 610 -3.84 22.76 -2.57
C HIS A 610 -4.17 21.65 -3.58
N TYR A 611 -4.41 20.42 -3.12
CA TYR A 611 -4.85 19.33 -3.99
C TYR A 611 -6.37 19.33 -4.10
N ALA A 612 -6.89 19.22 -5.32
CA ALA A 612 -8.32 19.18 -5.60
C ALA A 612 -8.98 17.95 -4.95
N PRO A 613 -10.25 18.01 -4.53
CA PRO A 613 -10.92 16.84 -3.98
C PRO A 613 -11.12 15.80 -5.09
N ASN A 614 -11.11 14.51 -4.73
CA ASN A 614 -11.30 13.39 -5.67
C ASN A 614 -10.31 13.36 -6.86
N SER A 615 -9.13 13.99 -6.74
CA SER A 615 -8.14 14.07 -7.82
C SER A 615 -7.22 12.84 -7.95
N PHE A 616 -7.34 11.87 -7.03
CA PHE A 616 -6.48 10.69 -6.95
C PHE A 616 -7.29 9.41 -7.12
N GLU A 617 -6.62 8.33 -7.53
CA GLU A 617 -7.25 7.01 -7.68
C GLU A 617 -7.83 6.54 -6.34
N SER A 618 -9.05 5.99 -6.37
CA SER A 618 -9.67 5.44 -5.18
C SER A 618 -8.86 4.27 -4.63
N GLY A 619 -8.65 4.26 -3.31
CA GLY A 619 -7.82 3.25 -2.63
C GLY A 619 -6.32 3.54 -2.65
N SER A 620 -5.88 4.69 -3.18
CA SER A 620 -4.51 5.18 -3.06
C SER A 620 -4.28 5.92 -1.73
N TRP A 621 -3.03 5.98 -1.25
CA TRP A 621 -2.70 6.74 -0.03
C TRP A 621 -2.80 8.24 -0.24
N GLU A 622 -2.63 8.71 -1.47
CA GLU A 622 -2.85 10.08 -1.91
C GLU A 622 -4.32 10.47 -1.73
N SER A 623 -5.25 9.58 -2.12
CA SER A 623 -6.68 9.78 -1.88
C SER A 623 -6.99 9.88 -0.39
N VAL A 624 -6.45 8.97 0.43
CA VAL A 624 -6.68 8.99 1.88
C VAL A 624 -6.13 10.27 2.52
N ALA A 625 -4.90 10.67 2.18
CA ALA A 625 -4.29 11.89 2.68
C ALA A 625 -5.07 13.15 2.26
N ASN A 626 -5.53 13.18 1.00
CA ASN A 626 -6.34 14.28 0.48
C ASN A 626 -7.68 14.37 1.21
N ASP A 627 -8.38 13.25 1.40
CA ASP A 627 -9.67 13.20 2.10
C ASP A 627 -9.55 13.69 3.55
N GLU A 628 -8.50 13.28 4.26
CA GLU A 628 -8.23 13.74 5.64
C GLU A 628 -7.97 15.25 5.68
N MET A 629 -7.20 15.80 4.73
CA MET A 629 -6.96 17.25 4.68
C MET A 629 -8.20 18.05 4.28
N TRP A 630 -9.06 17.50 3.41
CA TRP A 630 -10.36 18.10 3.11
C TRP A 630 -11.30 18.04 4.31
N ARG A 631 -11.26 16.99 5.14
CA ARG A 631 -11.99 16.96 6.42
C ARG A 631 -11.44 18.02 7.38
N ALA A 632 -10.13 18.17 7.46
CA ALA A 632 -9.48 19.15 8.34
C ALA A 632 -9.89 20.59 8.03
N LYS A 633 -10.11 20.95 6.75
CA LYS A 633 -10.55 22.29 6.33
C LYS A 633 -11.94 22.69 6.87
N SER A 634 -12.82 21.73 7.18
CA SER A 634 -14.16 22.02 7.72
C SER A 634 -14.37 21.56 9.16
N ALA A 635 -13.37 20.93 9.78
CA ALA A 635 -13.49 20.29 11.10
C ALA A 635 -13.98 21.24 12.20
N THR A 636 -13.47 22.47 12.29
CA THR A 636 -13.91 23.47 13.28
C THR A 636 -15.36 23.87 13.08
N ALA A 637 -15.79 24.07 11.83
CA ALA A 637 -17.16 24.45 11.54
C ALA A 637 -18.14 23.33 11.91
N MET A 638 -17.76 22.07 11.63
CA MET A 638 -18.54 20.90 12.01
C MET A 638 -18.62 20.73 13.51
N PHE A 639 -17.52 20.96 14.22
CA PHE A 639 -17.52 20.96 15.68
C PHE A 639 -18.47 22.00 16.26
N TYR A 640 -18.51 23.22 15.73
CA TYR A 640 -19.47 24.24 16.18
C TYR A 640 -20.93 23.85 15.92
N LEU A 641 -21.22 23.24 14.77
CA LEU A 641 -22.54 22.67 14.50
C LEU A 641 -22.89 21.58 15.53
N ASP A 642 -21.99 20.64 15.79
CA ASP A 642 -22.23 19.54 16.73
C ASP A 642 -22.42 20.02 18.18
N VAL A 643 -21.70 21.07 18.58
CA VAL A 643 -21.89 21.71 19.91
C VAL A 643 -23.23 22.44 19.93
N ALA A 644 -23.57 23.21 18.89
CA ALA A 644 -24.84 23.92 18.80
C ALA A 644 -26.02 22.95 18.92
N LEU A 645 -26.00 21.81 18.22
CA LEU A 645 -27.08 20.83 18.24
C LEU A 645 -27.34 20.18 19.63
N LYS A 646 -26.41 20.32 20.58
CA LYS A 646 -26.59 19.85 21.97
C LYS A 646 -27.20 20.92 22.88
N LEU A 647 -27.25 22.17 22.43
CA LEU A 647 -27.81 23.30 23.17
C LEU A 647 -29.30 23.48 22.84
N PRO A 648 -30.10 24.07 23.75
CA PRO A 648 -31.47 24.44 23.44
C PRO A 648 -31.54 25.40 22.24
N GLU A 649 -32.44 25.14 21.29
CA GLU A 649 -32.59 25.92 20.05
C GLU A 649 -32.87 27.42 20.30
N ASN A 650 -33.33 27.78 21.50
CA ASN A 650 -33.65 29.14 21.91
C ASN A 650 -32.45 29.90 22.52
N SER A 651 -31.34 29.23 22.84
CA SER A 651 -30.19 29.83 23.52
C SER A 651 -29.39 30.77 22.59
N THR A 652 -28.84 31.88 23.08
CA THR A 652 -28.01 32.79 22.26
C THR A 652 -26.78 32.06 21.70
N GLU A 653 -26.16 31.22 22.52
CA GLU A 653 -24.97 30.42 22.19
C GLU A 653 -25.22 29.44 21.03
N TYR A 654 -26.41 28.81 20.95
CA TYR A 654 -26.82 27.99 19.80
C TYR A 654 -26.72 28.77 18.48
N PHE A 655 -27.19 30.03 18.47
CA PHE A 655 -27.20 30.84 17.25
C PHE A 655 -25.81 31.33 16.89
N GLU A 656 -25.04 31.76 17.88
CA GLU A 656 -23.66 32.21 17.71
C GLU A 656 -22.81 31.09 17.07
N LEU A 657 -22.85 29.88 17.63
CA LEU A 657 -22.13 28.73 17.07
C LEU A 657 -22.56 28.38 15.64
N LEU A 658 -23.86 28.45 15.33
CA LEU A 658 -24.34 28.25 13.95
C LEU A 658 -23.85 29.35 12.99
N LEU A 659 -23.79 30.60 13.45
CA LEU A 659 -23.28 31.71 12.64
C LEU A 659 -21.79 31.55 12.36
N HIS A 660 -20.98 31.19 13.35
CA HIS A 660 -19.56 30.89 13.18
C HIS A 660 -19.35 29.67 12.25
N SER A 661 -20.14 28.60 12.44
CA SER A 661 -20.12 27.43 11.56
C SER A 661 -20.42 27.82 10.10
N TYR A 662 -21.46 28.64 9.89
CA TYR A 662 -21.81 29.16 8.56
C TYR A 662 -20.68 29.97 7.94
N GLN A 663 -20.06 30.87 8.70
CA GLN A 663 -18.97 31.73 8.20
C GLN A 663 -17.74 30.92 7.83
N LEU A 664 -17.35 29.95 8.65
CA LEU A 664 -16.22 29.07 8.38
C LEU A 664 -16.47 28.22 7.13
N LEU A 665 -17.63 27.57 7.01
CA LEU A 665 -17.96 26.79 5.82
C LEU A 665 -18.09 27.66 4.57
N SER A 666 -18.69 28.86 4.66
CA SER A 666 -18.79 29.78 3.53
C SER A 666 -17.41 30.23 3.04
N ARG A 667 -16.48 30.51 3.96
CA ARG A 667 -15.09 30.81 3.62
C ARG A 667 -14.40 29.59 3.00
N ALA A 668 -14.55 28.42 3.60
CA ALA A 668 -13.96 27.18 3.09
C ALA A 668 -14.45 26.85 1.67
N MET A 669 -15.74 26.99 1.39
CA MET A 669 -16.33 26.82 0.05
C MET A 669 -15.79 27.84 -0.96
N LYS A 670 -15.66 29.11 -0.55
CA LYS A 670 -15.04 30.16 -1.40
C LYS A 670 -13.56 29.92 -1.66
N GLN A 671 -12.84 29.30 -0.73
CA GLN A 671 -11.43 28.95 -0.91
C GLN A 671 -11.28 27.70 -1.79
N ALA A 672 -12.20 26.75 -1.68
CA ALA A 672 -12.19 25.54 -2.49
C ALA A 672 -12.25 25.82 -4.00
N SER A 673 -12.97 26.88 -4.43
CA SER A 673 -13.02 27.28 -5.84
C SER A 673 -11.65 27.69 -6.41
N ARG A 674 -10.68 28.08 -5.58
CA ARG A 674 -9.31 28.41 -6.03
C ARG A 674 -8.49 27.19 -6.43
N VAL A 675 -8.89 26.02 -5.93
CA VAL A 675 -8.22 24.73 -6.16
C VAL A 675 -9.05 23.85 -7.11
N SER A 676 -10.30 24.25 -7.39
CA SER A 676 -11.20 23.58 -8.32
C SER A 676 -10.68 23.60 -9.75
N PRO A 677 -10.68 22.46 -10.47
CA PRO A 677 -10.37 22.41 -11.90
C PRO A 677 -11.32 23.26 -12.75
N THR A 678 -12.57 23.44 -12.30
CA THR A 678 -13.61 24.18 -13.01
C THR A 678 -13.78 25.62 -12.52
N ASN A 679 -12.95 26.06 -11.56
CA ASN A 679 -13.11 27.31 -10.80
C ASN A 679 -14.49 27.46 -10.15
N SER A 680 -15.18 26.33 -9.90
CA SER A 680 -16.50 26.29 -9.29
C SER A 680 -16.40 26.11 -7.79
N SER A 681 -17.24 26.82 -7.03
CA SER A 681 -17.41 26.58 -5.60
C SER A 681 -18.13 25.27 -5.27
N ASP A 682 -18.66 24.58 -6.29
CA ASP A 682 -19.36 23.30 -6.15
C ASP A 682 -18.41 22.10 -6.24
N ASP A 683 -17.13 22.30 -6.58
CA ASP A 683 -16.13 21.22 -6.61
C ASP A 683 -15.57 20.97 -5.20
N VAL A 684 -16.44 20.52 -4.30
CA VAL A 684 -16.12 20.15 -2.92
C VAL A 684 -16.63 18.73 -2.61
N PRO A 685 -16.12 18.07 -1.55
CA PRO A 685 -16.63 16.77 -1.16
C PRO A 685 -18.15 16.78 -0.88
N SER A 686 -18.85 15.68 -1.19
CA SER A 686 -20.31 15.57 -1.06
C SER A 686 -20.80 15.94 0.35
N TYR A 687 -20.10 15.49 1.39
CA TYR A 687 -20.44 15.78 2.78
C TYR A 687 -20.39 17.29 3.12
N TRP A 688 -19.60 18.11 2.42
CA TRP A 688 -19.61 19.57 2.62
C TRP A 688 -20.93 20.19 2.18
N HIS A 689 -21.47 19.75 1.06
CA HIS A 689 -22.79 20.20 0.58
C HIS A 689 -23.89 19.87 1.59
N ARG A 690 -23.92 18.63 2.09
CA ARG A 690 -24.88 18.21 3.11
C ARG A 690 -24.77 19.08 4.37
N ASN A 691 -23.57 19.23 4.89
CA ASN A 691 -23.34 19.92 6.16
C ASN A 691 -23.64 21.42 6.06
N PHE A 692 -23.22 22.07 4.98
CA PHE A 692 -23.51 23.48 4.78
C PHE A 692 -25.01 23.76 4.59
N ALA A 693 -25.72 22.88 3.88
CA ALA A 693 -27.16 22.96 3.77
C ALA A 693 -27.87 22.80 5.13
N ILE A 694 -27.40 21.88 5.98
CA ILE A 694 -27.91 21.72 7.35
C ILE A 694 -27.70 22.99 8.17
N VAL A 695 -26.51 23.59 8.16
CA VAL A 695 -26.24 24.84 8.88
C VAL A 695 -27.17 25.96 8.41
N CYS A 696 -27.32 26.12 7.09
CA CYS A 696 -28.22 27.12 6.52
C CYS A 696 -29.68 26.87 6.92
N GLU A 697 -30.13 25.61 6.91
CA GLU A 697 -31.49 25.22 7.30
C GLU A 697 -31.80 25.59 8.75
N ARG A 698 -30.86 25.32 9.66
CA ARG A 698 -31.00 25.67 11.09
C ARG A 698 -31.04 27.18 11.31
N LEU A 699 -30.26 27.95 10.55
CA LEU A 699 -30.32 29.41 10.58
C LEU A 699 -31.66 29.96 10.04
N ILE A 700 -32.27 29.33 9.02
CA ILE A 700 -33.58 29.74 8.48
C ILE A 700 -34.65 29.68 9.56
N ARG A 701 -34.72 28.56 10.30
CA ARG A 701 -35.73 28.35 11.36
C ARG A 701 -35.75 29.50 12.36
N ARG A 702 -34.58 30.06 12.67
CA ARG A 702 -34.42 31.10 13.68
C ARG A 702 -34.47 32.53 13.14
N SER A 703 -34.08 32.77 11.87
CA SER A 703 -34.20 34.08 11.21
C SER A 703 -35.64 34.63 11.11
N SER A 704 -36.64 33.79 11.40
CA SER A 704 -38.07 34.08 11.41
C SER A 704 -38.58 34.82 12.65
N THR A 705 -37.77 35.00 13.70
CA THR A 705 -38.16 35.69 14.95
C THR A 705 -37.62 37.13 15.03
N ASP A 706 -38.51 38.13 15.21
CA ASP A 706 -38.21 39.57 15.15
C ASP A 706 -37.22 40.09 16.22
N GLN A 707 -37.00 39.34 17.28
CA GLN A 707 -36.18 39.75 18.43
C GLN A 707 -34.67 39.86 18.11
N TYR A 708 -34.19 39.20 17.05
CA TYR A 708 -32.75 39.08 16.76
C TYR A 708 -32.21 40.09 15.75
N LYS A 709 -33.05 40.59 14.82
CA LYS A 709 -32.69 41.66 13.86
C LYS A 709 -32.22 42.95 14.57
N LYS A 710 -32.66 43.18 15.82
CA LYS A 710 -32.27 44.34 16.64
C LYS A 710 -30.94 44.17 17.39
N ASN A 711 -30.53 42.95 17.75
CA ASN A 711 -29.35 42.75 18.61
C ASN A 711 -28.04 42.63 17.82
N TYR A 712 -28.09 42.24 16.54
CA TYR A 712 -26.91 41.96 15.72
C TYR A 712 -26.65 42.98 14.59
N SER A 713 -27.41 44.09 14.55
CA SER A 713 -27.13 45.21 13.64
C SER A 713 -25.79 45.93 13.91
N ASN A 714 -25.16 45.66 15.07
CA ASN A 714 -23.91 46.28 15.51
C ASN A 714 -22.70 45.32 15.50
N SER A 715 -22.86 44.06 15.10
CA SER A 715 -21.73 43.12 14.95
C SER A 715 -21.20 43.16 13.50
N SER A 716 -19.89 43.03 13.31
CA SER A 716 -19.23 43.01 11.99
C SER A 716 -19.57 41.80 11.10
N ALA A 717 -20.44 40.89 11.58
CA ALA A 717 -20.87 39.69 10.91
C ALA A 717 -22.28 39.86 10.30
N SER A 718 -22.38 40.14 9.01
CA SER A 718 -23.68 40.24 8.32
C SER A 718 -24.32 38.86 8.17
N LEU A 719 -25.37 38.58 8.93
CA LEU A 719 -26.24 37.42 8.70
C LEU A 719 -26.85 37.55 7.28
N PRO A 720 -26.78 36.51 6.42
CA PRO A 720 -27.48 36.53 5.14
C PRO A 720 -28.99 36.63 5.36
N ASP A 721 -29.69 37.27 4.43
CA ASP A 721 -31.14 37.34 4.51
C ASP A 721 -31.78 35.93 4.36
N GLN A 722 -32.98 35.78 4.89
CA GLN A 722 -33.69 34.50 4.92
C GLN A 722 -33.85 33.89 3.51
N ILE A 723 -34.03 34.71 2.47
CA ILE A 723 -34.16 34.24 1.09
C ILE A 723 -32.83 33.66 0.59
N THR A 724 -31.70 34.30 0.88
CA THR A 724 -30.38 33.76 0.53
C THR A 724 -30.12 32.44 1.23
N LEU A 725 -30.44 32.31 2.52
CA LEU A 725 -30.29 31.05 3.23
C LEU A 725 -31.13 29.93 2.61
N VAL A 726 -32.40 30.20 2.27
CA VAL A 726 -33.28 29.22 1.59
C VAL A 726 -32.70 28.79 0.23
N ARG A 727 -32.17 29.74 -0.56
CA ARG A 727 -31.52 29.46 -1.84
C ARG A 727 -30.26 28.59 -1.66
N LEU A 728 -29.42 28.91 -0.68
CA LEU A 728 -28.21 28.15 -0.38
C LEU A 728 -28.55 26.73 0.08
N THR A 729 -29.49 26.56 1.02
CA THR A 729 -29.95 25.23 1.46
C THR A 729 -30.43 24.40 0.28
N ASN A 730 -31.29 24.97 -0.57
CA ASN A 730 -31.79 24.28 -1.77
C ASN A 730 -30.67 23.90 -2.74
N HIS A 731 -29.75 24.81 -3.02
CA HIS A 731 -28.61 24.57 -3.92
C HIS A 731 -27.74 23.42 -3.42
N HIS A 732 -27.27 23.49 -2.18
CA HIS A 732 -26.34 22.48 -1.66
C HIS A 732 -27.02 21.13 -1.40
N PHE A 733 -28.28 21.07 -0.97
CA PHE A 733 -28.98 19.78 -0.93
C PHE A 733 -29.19 19.17 -2.32
N LYS A 734 -29.50 19.97 -3.35
CA LYS A 734 -29.56 19.46 -4.74
C LYS A 734 -28.22 18.91 -5.22
N GLN A 735 -27.12 19.61 -4.93
CA GLN A 735 -25.77 19.11 -5.26
C GLN A 735 -25.40 17.85 -4.47
N PHE A 736 -25.75 17.78 -3.18
CA PHE A 736 -25.54 16.57 -2.39
C PHE A 736 -26.27 15.36 -2.98
N LEU A 737 -27.56 15.47 -3.28
CA LEU A 737 -28.33 14.37 -3.89
C LEU A 737 -27.86 14.00 -5.30
N ARG A 738 -27.21 14.93 -6.01
CA ARG A 738 -26.57 14.65 -7.30
C ARG A 738 -25.31 13.80 -7.12
N LEU A 739 -24.50 14.10 -6.10
CA LEU A 739 -23.26 13.38 -5.80
C LEU A 739 -23.52 12.04 -5.11
N GLU A 740 -24.53 11.96 -4.24
CA GLU A 740 -24.90 10.79 -3.43
C GLU A 740 -26.36 10.38 -3.67
N PRO A 741 -26.69 9.83 -4.86
CA PRO A 741 -28.08 9.50 -5.22
C PRO A 741 -28.65 8.33 -4.42
N PHE A 742 -27.81 7.55 -3.74
CA PHE A 742 -28.19 6.38 -2.96
C PHE A 742 -28.15 6.62 -1.44
N ASP A 743 -28.03 7.88 -1.00
CA ASP A 743 -28.01 8.20 0.43
C ASP A 743 -29.33 7.78 1.13
N PRO A 744 -29.27 7.16 2.31
CA PRO A 744 -30.46 6.73 3.05
C PRO A 744 -31.46 7.87 3.34
N ASP A 745 -30.98 9.11 3.50
CA ASP A 745 -31.80 10.28 3.78
C ASP A 745 -32.35 10.96 2.51
N TYR A 746 -32.16 10.38 1.32
CA TYR A 746 -32.57 10.96 0.04
C TYR A 746 -34.02 11.47 0.04
N LYS A 747 -34.95 10.69 0.58
CA LYS A 747 -36.38 11.07 0.65
C LYS A 747 -36.60 12.31 1.52
N ASN A 748 -35.98 12.34 2.70
CA ASN A 748 -36.11 13.45 3.65
C ASN A 748 -35.51 14.74 3.08
N ILE A 749 -34.34 14.64 2.44
CA ILE A 749 -33.66 15.78 1.81
C ILE A 749 -34.48 16.29 0.62
N LYS A 750 -35.04 15.39 -0.20
CA LYS A 750 -35.90 15.78 -1.33
C LYS A 750 -37.19 16.46 -0.89
N GLU A 751 -37.81 16.00 0.18
CA GLU A 751 -38.98 16.65 0.78
C GLU A 751 -38.61 18.06 1.27
N ALA A 752 -37.50 18.21 1.99
CA ALA A 752 -37.00 19.51 2.42
C ALA A 752 -36.76 20.47 1.25
N ILE A 753 -36.16 19.99 0.15
CA ILE A 753 -35.98 20.79 -1.08
C ILE A 753 -37.34 21.27 -1.63
N ASN A 754 -38.33 20.39 -1.71
CA ASN A 754 -39.66 20.74 -2.23
C ASN A 754 -40.34 21.81 -1.36
N THR A 755 -40.28 21.67 -0.03
CA THR A 755 -40.85 22.64 0.91
C THR A 755 -40.18 24.00 0.78
N LEU A 756 -38.85 24.03 0.72
CA LEU A 756 -38.08 25.27 0.57
C LEU A 756 -38.28 25.92 -0.80
N GLN A 757 -38.40 25.13 -1.87
CA GLN A 757 -38.72 25.63 -3.21
C GLN A 757 -40.12 26.26 -3.24
N GLY A 758 -41.13 25.61 -2.64
CA GLY A 758 -42.47 26.18 -2.52
C GLY A 758 -42.50 27.51 -1.74
N TYR A 759 -41.62 27.67 -0.75
CA TYR A 759 -41.45 28.96 -0.05
C TYR A 759 -40.90 30.06 -0.98
N LEU A 760 -39.89 29.75 -1.81
CA LEU A 760 -39.34 30.69 -2.79
C LEU A 760 -40.39 31.08 -3.83
N ASP A 761 -41.07 30.10 -4.40
CA ASP A 761 -42.08 30.33 -5.44
C ASP A 761 -43.24 31.20 -4.93
N ASN A 762 -43.65 31.03 -3.67
CA ASN A 762 -44.67 31.86 -3.02
C ASN A 762 -44.19 33.30 -2.71
N LYS A 763 -42.90 33.50 -2.47
CA LYS A 763 -42.30 34.82 -2.24
C LYS A 763 -42.08 35.57 -3.56
N ASP A 764 -41.66 34.86 -4.61
CA ASP A 764 -41.47 35.43 -5.95
C ASP A 764 -42.81 35.77 -6.62
N LYS A 765 -43.91 35.09 -6.27
CA LYS A 765 -45.29 35.48 -6.65
C LYS A 765 -45.87 36.68 -5.89
N LYS A 766 -45.28 37.03 -4.73
CA LYS A 766 -45.73 38.15 -3.87
C LYS A 766 -44.91 39.43 -4.08
N LYS A 767 -43.78 39.35 -4.77
CA LYS A 767 -43.02 40.48 -5.30
C LYS A 767 -43.52 40.79 -6.71
#